data_AF-A0A9E3TQ90-F1
#
_entry.id   AF-A0A9E3TQ90-F1
#
_cell.length_a   1.000
_cell.length_b   1.000
_cell.length_c   1.000
_cell.angle_alpha   90.00
_cell.angle_beta   90.00
_cell.angle_gamma   90.00
#
_symmetry.space_group_name_H-M   'P 1'
#
loop_
_entity.id
_entity.type
_entity.pdbx_description
1 polymer ?
#
loop_
_entity_poly.entity_id
_entity_poly.type
_entity_poly.pdbx_seq_one_letter_code
_entity_poly.pdbx_strand_id
1 'polypeptide(L)'
;MRHVRSICVGGLVCVFALLQLTRVCAAPPSWNGTPIVGSAGVAPLGRLQRDFVFLGEGLAEGATSEITEVFTELSEGIDASRPAGAVLLFEEPETFFPVIFIPVKDQEKLFAVLGSRWGWKIERNADGMYRSKNSESGIDLVARVVDRWMYISGFSHREKLSEAPADPTALLSGVDPTLTAHATFQIDQLREATRDQLLRMLIDANSASGSQSSNLGADLVKQWMVRSSADVESLSLELQCFRPLEQFHLSTRLTAIEGSDLASWIENASHRMTIFSRLPTSEAILSAVSSLKLNSSTTRTLLDAWAPVASKAKAAAPSPQSRNQAESLLGRFVSQAVDSVSNTLASGEFDAGLVVERQARDQVVLLAAATLHGARVLEEVATEVGTLLQQSAEFRALEWAVGGSEDASFHQLTVPVTDENARTLFGDPATLAIGVGAERIYAAIGGDDSLELLTKAVDRSQNDVPVRGELLRISTHLAPLLATLDGVSGEDAENDKEVHEYAALIAPFQRNDAMELSLQAEDRTIEGRLRIDMGVVRMLASKLPIESKDDSPRKIDQVPGTLQLQAGDDFQWTFHTDGEVATTIDGEKRLERSINALTYDFQVTDVRSDGTMQIAAALSHVLIDKTTPEGREVFDSAHPPTPESMTAEMMLYGVVIGEPVVLTIRSDGAIAAISGVNKAIEHIVDTKVNPATVERDQAHAFVSQLLNEQGLRDSLTRGFEFYPGHAVSAGDRWTRQSENLTIMKFSLDNHYQAKIVSDEEVAISLRSQVLEPDPAKVADQPIQWDFVGSQSGSLTLDPRTGRLRLGEFTLRMDAEATFEMDGNEVSRPIVSLFKMTIGDPIEVARRTGSDLKAHAEEPVGWLSLTADVARSGWQSVRPDVWQIRGDEIVSLGGNYAKWSYIEFADRTFSDFELAADVLYDVGCNGGICFRATQGGLDGVNPSGYEVQLLGIETERNPTGSLYKMPNNGPVSGVYSARPRLGPANQWLAVRVVARGSSLSVYIDDEKVASFDDLSEPIKSGHIILQGSPEGVIRYRNVRVRPL
;
A
#
# COMPACT_ATOMS: atom_id res chain seq x y z
N MET A 1 10.21 13.46 1.75
CA MET A 1 10.74 12.56 2.80
C MET A 1 10.07 11.18 2.84
N ARG A 2 8.73 11.04 2.67
CA ARG A 2 8.07 9.74 2.40
C ARG A 2 8.61 9.02 1.14
N HIS A 3 9.04 9.75 0.11
CA HIS A 3 9.58 9.17 -1.13
C HIS A 3 10.96 8.51 -0.99
N VAL A 4 11.84 9.01 -0.10
CA VAL A 4 13.18 8.41 0.06
C VAL A 4 13.11 7.13 0.91
N ARG A 5 12.11 7.03 1.79
CA ARG A 5 11.64 5.79 2.43
C ARG A 5 11.29 4.71 1.40
N SER A 6 10.54 5.07 0.37
CA SER A 6 10.23 4.18 -0.76
C SER A 6 11.43 3.89 -1.67
N ILE A 7 12.45 4.75 -1.72
CA ILE A 7 13.63 4.56 -2.57
C ILE A 7 14.70 3.67 -1.88
N CYS A 8 14.85 3.73 -0.55
CA CYS A 8 15.85 2.94 0.17
C CYS A 8 15.33 1.57 0.62
N VAL A 9 14.07 1.47 1.08
CA VAL A 9 13.41 0.18 1.35
C VAL A 9 12.89 -0.45 0.06
N GLY A 10 12.39 0.37 -0.87
CA GLY A 10 12.09 -0.10 -2.23
C GLY A 10 13.35 -0.41 -3.04
N GLY A 11 14.54 0.12 -2.74
CA GLY A 11 15.78 -0.29 -3.40
C GLY A 11 16.16 -1.75 -3.10
N LEU A 12 15.90 -2.24 -1.88
CA LEU A 12 16.15 -3.62 -1.46
C LEU A 12 14.94 -4.55 -1.72
N VAL A 13 13.71 -4.06 -1.56
CA VAL A 13 12.49 -4.80 -1.89
C VAL A 13 12.28 -4.86 -3.41
N CYS A 14 12.71 -3.87 -4.19
CA CYS A 14 12.76 -3.96 -5.66
C CYS A 14 13.83 -4.94 -6.12
N VAL A 15 14.90 -5.24 -5.39
CA VAL A 15 15.81 -6.34 -5.81
C VAL A 15 15.15 -7.72 -5.67
N PHE A 16 14.15 -7.87 -4.79
CA PHE A 16 13.33 -9.09 -4.67
C PHE A 16 12.00 -9.03 -5.45
N ALA A 17 11.46 -7.84 -5.74
CA ALA A 17 10.24 -7.62 -6.52
C ALA A 17 10.49 -7.36 -8.02
N LEU A 18 11.70 -6.94 -8.42
CA LEU A 18 12.17 -6.86 -9.81
C LEU A 18 12.71 -8.21 -10.34
N LEU A 19 12.51 -9.30 -9.60
CA LEU A 19 12.58 -10.67 -10.13
C LEU A 19 11.45 -10.99 -11.13
N GLN A 20 10.63 -10.01 -11.45
CA GLN A 20 9.63 -10.04 -12.49
C GLN A 20 10.05 -9.11 -13.63
N LEU A 21 10.44 -9.75 -14.75
CA LEU A 21 10.27 -9.27 -16.13
C LEU A 21 11.34 -8.23 -16.58
N THR A 22 12.26 -8.45 -17.55
CA THR A 22 12.18 -7.93 -18.97
C THR A 22 13.56 -7.43 -19.58
N ARG A 23 13.88 -7.47 -20.93
CA ARG A 23 15.00 -6.96 -21.88
C ARG A 23 15.04 -7.39 -23.39
N VAL A 24 15.59 -6.41 -24.16
CA VAL A 24 15.87 -6.02 -25.60
C VAL A 24 17.07 -6.73 -26.22
N CYS A 25 17.41 -6.72 -27.52
CA CYS A 25 16.79 -6.68 -28.86
C CYS A 25 18.02 -6.69 -29.82
N ALA A 26 18.48 -7.88 -30.22
CA ALA A 26 19.10 -8.11 -31.54
C ALA A 26 17.92 -8.58 -32.43
N ALA A 27 18.02 -9.59 -33.32
CA ALA A 27 16.79 -10.40 -33.47
C ALA A 27 16.33 -10.73 -32.04
N PRO A 28 15.08 -10.42 -31.62
CA PRO A 28 14.73 -10.37 -30.20
C PRO A 28 15.30 -11.62 -29.58
N PRO A 29 16.21 -11.50 -28.59
CA PRO A 29 16.90 -12.68 -28.08
C PRO A 29 15.78 -13.65 -27.76
N SER A 30 15.85 -14.84 -28.37
CA SER A 30 14.78 -15.80 -28.18
C SER A 30 15.35 -16.90 -27.34
N TRP A 31 14.63 -17.23 -26.29
CA TRP A 31 14.89 -18.43 -25.55
C TRP A 31 14.15 -19.55 -26.27
N ASN A 32 14.86 -20.25 -27.15
CA ASN A 32 14.33 -21.37 -27.95
C ASN A 32 13.12 -20.96 -28.80
N GLY A 33 13.23 -19.83 -29.51
CA GLY A 33 12.15 -19.29 -30.34
C GLY A 33 11.05 -18.57 -29.55
N THR A 34 11.05 -18.61 -28.21
CA THR A 34 10.18 -17.77 -27.37
C THR A 34 10.81 -16.37 -27.23
N PRO A 35 10.09 -15.29 -27.56
CA PRO A 35 10.60 -13.94 -27.41
C PRO A 35 11.00 -13.65 -25.96
N ILE A 36 12.24 -13.22 -25.78
CA ILE A 36 12.67 -12.57 -24.54
C ILE A 36 12.17 -11.15 -24.63
N VAL A 37 11.16 -10.83 -23.82
CA VAL A 37 10.79 -9.45 -23.54
C VAL A 37 11.57 -8.95 -22.33
N GLY A 38 12.65 -9.69 -21.96
CA GLY A 38 13.23 -10.17 -20.66
C GLY A 38 14.73 -10.26 -20.26
N SER A 39 15.42 -9.36 -19.54
CA SER A 39 16.58 -9.56 -18.70
C SER A 39 16.81 -8.53 -17.56
N ALA A 40 17.05 -9.09 -16.38
CA ALA A 40 17.55 -8.39 -15.22
C ALA A 40 18.87 -9.03 -14.80
N GLY A 41 19.78 -8.25 -14.26
CA GLY A 41 21.07 -8.75 -13.83
C GLY A 41 21.60 -8.02 -12.62
N VAL A 42 22.38 -8.74 -11.84
CA VAL A 42 23.05 -8.23 -10.64
C VAL A 42 24.54 -8.45 -10.77
N ALA A 43 25.32 -7.57 -10.14
CA ALA A 43 26.77 -7.69 -10.10
C ALA A 43 27.22 -9.06 -9.53
N PRO A 44 28.47 -9.48 -9.76
CA PRO A 44 28.98 -10.69 -9.12
C PRO A 44 28.83 -10.65 -7.60
N LEU A 45 28.55 -11.81 -6.98
CA LEU A 45 28.17 -11.91 -5.56
C LEU A 45 29.15 -11.19 -4.61
N GLY A 46 30.46 -11.28 -4.87
CA GLY A 46 31.47 -10.61 -4.04
C GLY A 46 31.49 -9.08 -4.18
N ARG A 47 30.96 -8.54 -5.27
CA ARG A 47 30.68 -7.10 -5.39
C ARG A 47 29.36 -6.74 -4.75
N LEU A 48 28.30 -7.53 -4.97
CA LEU A 48 27.00 -7.32 -4.33
C LEU A 48 27.12 -7.26 -2.82
N GLN A 49 27.83 -8.22 -2.20
CA GLN A 49 28.04 -8.21 -0.75
C GLN A 49 28.61 -6.87 -0.27
N ARG A 50 29.62 -6.32 -0.96
CA ARG A 50 30.22 -5.03 -0.60
C ARG A 50 29.27 -3.85 -0.82
N ASP A 51 28.49 -3.88 -1.89
CA ASP A 51 27.50 -2.83 -2.18
C ASP A 51 26.33 -2.87 -1.18
N PHE A 52 25.85 -4.06 -0.82
CA PHE A 52 24.78 -4.25 0.17
C PHE A 52 25.23 -3.96 1.60
N VAL A 53 26.46 -4.32 1.98
CA VAL A 53 27.04 -3.89 3.27
C VAL A 53 27.13 -2.38 3.33
N PHE A 54 27.63 -1.72 2.27
CA PHE A 54 27.69 -0.27 2.18
C PHE A 54 26.31 0.41 2.31
N LEU A 55 25.29 -0.12 1.63
CA LEU A 55 23.91 0.36 1.77
C LEU A 55 23.35 0.09 3.17
N GLY A 56 23.62 -1.10 3.74
CA GLY A 56 23.17 -1.52 5.07
C GLY A 56 23.75 -0.66 6.19
N GLU A 57 25.05 -0.31 6.12
CA GLU A 57 25.69 0.66 7.03
C GLU A 57 25.04 2.05 6.96
N GLY A 58 24.40 2.38 5.83
CA GLY A 58 23.60 3.58 5.68
C GLY A 58 22.24 3.54 6.36
N LEU A 59 21.68 2.35 6.56
CA LEU A 59 20.34 2.15 7.11
C LEU A 59 20.36 1.92 8.62
N ALA A 60 21.34 1.18 9.14
CA ALA A 60 21.53 1.01 10.58
C ALA A 60 22.95 0.52 10.90
N GLU A 61 23.56 1.06 11.97
CA GLU A 61 24.81 0.52 12.51
C GLU A 61 24.57 -0.91 13.02
N GLY A 62 25.30 -1.89 12.47
CA GLY A 62 25.20 -3.30 12.88
C GLY A 62 24.35 -4.21 11.98
N ALA A 63 23.59 -3.68 11.02
CA ALA A 63 22.78 -4.46 10.06
C ALA A 63 23.60 -5.30 9.05
N THR A 64 24.92 -5.31 9.18
CA THR A 64 25.86 -5.90 8.22
C THR A 64 26.22 -7.35 8.53
N SER A 65 26.04 -7.82 9.76
CA SER A 65 26.44 -9.17 10.18
C SER A 65 25.61 -10.24 9.48
N GLU A 66 24.27 -10.13 9.51
CA GLU A 66 23.35 -11.06 8.86
C GLU A 66 23.51 -11.05 7.33
N ILE A 67 23.62 -9.86 6.73
CA ILE A 67 23.89 -9.71 5.29
C ILE A 67 25.22 -10.42 4.95
N THR A 68 26.27 -10.17 5.73
CA THR A 68 27.58 -10.79 5.50
C THR A 68 27.50 -12.32 5.62
N GLU A 69 26.75 -12.84 6.60
CA GLU A 69 26.55 -14.28 6.79
C GLU A 69 25.83 -14.92 5.60
N VAL A 70 24.70 -14.36 5.15
CA VAL A 70 23.95 -14.83 3.97
C VAL A 70 24.85 -14.90 2.74
N PHE A 71 25.58 -13.82 2.45
CA PHE A 71 26.45 -13.75 1.28
C PHE A 71 27.64 -14.70 1.39
N THR A 72 28.15 -14.93 2.60
CA THR A 72 29.24 -15.89 2.86
C THR A 72 28.78 -17.31 2.59
N GLU A 73 27.63 -17.72 3.14
CA GLU A 73 27.04 -19.05 2.87
C GLU A 73 26.76 -19.26 1.38
N LEU A 74 26.14 -18.28 0.72
CA LEU A 74 25.87 -18.34 -0.72
C LEU A 74 27.17 -18.45 -1.54
N SER A 75 28.26 -17.82 -1.12
CA SER A 75 29.57 -17.88 -1.81
C SER A 75 30.23 -19.27 -1.78
N GLU A 76 29.73 -20.17 -0.93
CA GLU A 76 30.17 -21.55 -0.93
C GLU A 76 29.64 -22.31 -2.16
N GLY A 77 28.40 -22.02 -2.57
CA GLY A 77 27.73 -22.68 -3.70
C GLY A 77 27.72 -21.87 -5.00
N ILE A 78 27.74 -20.54 -4.93
CA ILE A 78 27.66 -19.61 -6.07
C ILE A 78 29.08 -19.14 -6.47
N ASP A 79 29.36 -19.07 -7.78
CA ASP A 79 30.60 -18.47 -8.29
C ASP A 79 30.53 -16.94 -8.20
N ALA A 80 31.15 -16.41 -7.15
CA ALA A 80 31.15 -14.99 -6.80
C ALA A 80 31.88 -14.07 -7.81
N SER A 81 32.54 -14.63 -8.83
CA SER A 81 33.21 -13.87 -9.89
C SER A 81 32.31 -13.58 -11.10
N ARG A 82 31.17 -14.26 -11.20
CA ARG A 82 30.24 -14.15 -12.33
C ARG A 82 28.93 -13.45 -11.90
N PRO A 83 28.31 -12.65 -12.79
CA PRO A 83 27.01 -12.08 -12.51
C PRO A 83 25.93 -13.16 -12.51
N ALA A 84 24.87 -12.93 -11.75
CA ALA A 84 23.62 -13.69 -11.84
C ALA A 84 22.57 -12.83 -12.55
N GLY A 85 21.53 -13.47 -13.07
CA GLY A 85 20.46 -12.73 -13.71
C GLY A 85 19.21 -13.57 -13.92
N ALA A 86 18.25 -12.95 -14.57
CA ALA A 86 17.04 -13.59 -15.02
C ALA A 86 16.73 -13.09 -16.42
N VAL A 87 16.07 -13.92 -17.21
CA VAL A 87 15.35 -13.48 -18.39
C VAL A 87 13.86 -13.66 -18.19
N LEU A 88 13.09 -12.95 -19.00
CA LEU A 88 11.65 -13.09 -19.00
C LEU A 88 11.09 -13.36 -20.38
N LEU A 89 10.31 -14.43 -20.42
CA LEU A 89 9.75 -14.97 -21.62
C LEU A 89 8.26 -14.60 -21.69
N PHE A 90 7.80 -14.36 -22.90
CA PHE A 90 6.40 -14.10 -23.20
C PHE A 90 5.86 -15.18 -24.13
N GLU A 91 4.75 -15.80 -23.75
CA GLU A 91 4.07 -16.83 -24.53
C GLU A 91 2.56 -16.50 -24.63
N GLU A 92 1.99 -16.63 -25.83
CA GLU A 92 0.57 -16.40 -26.05
C GLU A 92 -0.28 -17.47 -25.33
N PRO A 93 -1.42 -17.10 -24.70
CA PRO A 93 -2.16 -15.86 -24.89
C PRO A 93 -1.96 -14.83 -23.75
N GLU A 94 -0.72 -14.55 -23.33
CA GLU A 94 -0.29 -13.51 -22.35
C GLU A 94 0.24 -14.05 -21.01
N THR A 95 0.96 -15.17 -21.01
CA THR A 95 1.68 -15.63 -19.82
C THR A 95 3.12 -15.18 -19.86
N PHE A 96 3.52 -14.38 -18.89
CA PHE A 96 4.92 -14.10 -18.65
C PHE A 96 5.50 -15.06 -17.61
N PHE A 97 6.74 -15.48 -17.80
CA PHE A 97 7.42 -16.29 -16.79
C PHE A 97 8.94 -16.05 -16.80
N PRO A 98 9.58 -16.07 -15.63
CA PRO A 98 11.01 -15.86 -15.52
C PRO A 98 11.79 -17.16 -15.69
N VAL A 99 12.99 -17.03 -16.24
CA VAL A 99 14.06 -18.03 -16.15
C VAL A 99 15.24 -17.37 -15.46
N ILE A 100 15.49 -17.76 -14.21
CA ILE A 100 16.61 -17.26 -13.40
C ILE A 100 17.83 -18.12 -13.68
N PHE A 101 19.01 -17.51 -13.79
CA PHE A 101 20.27 -18.23 -13.94
C PHE A 101 21.29 -17.76 -12.91
N ILE A 102 21.84 -18.72 -12.18
CA ILE A 102 22.78 -18.52 -11.07
C ILE A 102 24.09 -19.22 -11.41
N PRO A 103 25.26 -18.55 -11.30
CA PRO A 103 26.53 -19.18 -11.57
C PRO A 103 26.90 -20.12 -10.41
N VAL A 104 27.14 -21.40 -10.72
CA VAL A 104 27.38 -22.46 -9.73
C VAL A 104 28.88 -22.71 -9.60
N LYS A 105 29.37 -22.60 -8.37
CA LYS A 105 30.71 -23.03 -7.95
C LYS A 105 30.70 -24.45 -7.42
N ASP A 106 29.73 -24.78 -6.57
CA ASP A 106 29.54 -26.09 -5.95
C ASP A 106 28.04 -26.38 -5.81
N GLN A 107 27.56 -27.37 -6.57
CA GLN A 107 26.14 -27.70 -6.64
C GLN A 107 25.60 -28.25 -5.32
N GLU A 108 26.35 -29.13 -4.64
CA GLU A 108 25.89 -29.77 -3.41
C GLU A 108 25.77 -28.76 -2.28
N LYS A 109 26.75 -27.86 -2.18
CA LYS A 109 26.71 -26.77 -1.21
C LYS A 109 25.60 -25.78 -1.50
N LEU A 110 25.40 -25.42 -2.77
CA LEU A 110 24.29 -24.56 -3.17
C LEU A 110 22.95 -25.18 -2.73
N PHE A 111 22.74 -26.46 -3.02
CA PHE A 111 21.53 -27.19 -2.61
C PHE A 111 21.37 -27.29 -1.09
N ALA A 112 22.47 -27.45 -0.34
CA ALA A 112 22.43 -27.45 1.12
C ALA A 112 21.99 -26.08 1.67
N VAL A 113 22.47 -24.97 1.09
CA VAL A 113 22.05 -23.61 1.46
C VAL A 113 20.57 -23.39 1.11
N LEU A 114 20.13 -23.76 -0.11
CA LEU A 114 18.71 -23.68 -0.50
C LEU A 114 17.81 -24.50 0.42
N GLY A 115 18.26 -25.70 0.82
CA GLY A 115 17.51 -26.60 1.68
C GLY A 115 17.43 -26.14 3.13
N SER A 116 18.55 -25.71 3.72
CA SER A 116 18.62 -25.27 5.11
C SER A 116 17.93 -23.93 5.34
N ARG A 117 18.11 -22.96 4.43
CA ARG A 117 17.64 -21.58 4.61
C ARG A 117 16.26 -21.31 4.02
N TRP A 118 15.91 -21.99 2.93
CA TRP A 118 14.65 -21.77 2.21
C TRP A 118 13.76 -23.01 2.13
N GLY A 119 14.10 -24.07 2.88
CA GLY A 119 13.27 -25.27 3.00
C GLY A 119 13.16 -26.11 1.73
N TRP A 120 14.01 -25.88 0.72
CA TRP A 120 13.95 -26.61 -0.54
C TRP A 120 14.29 -28.09 -0.34
N LYS A 121 13.28 -28.95 -0.47
CA LYS A 121 13.49 -30.39 -0.65
C LYS A 121 13.74 -30.68 -2.11
N ILE A 122 15.00 -30.96 -2.44
CA ILE A 122 15.46 -31.16 -3.82
C ILE A 122 15.35 -32.64 -4.16
N GLU A 123 14.40 -32.98 -5.04
CA GLU A 123 14.31 -34.30 -5.64
C GLU A 123 14.81 -34.26 -7.09
N ARG A 124 15.71 -35.18 -7.44
CA ARG A 124 16.16 -35.35 -8.82
C ARG A 124 15.20 -36.26 -9.57
N ASN A 125 14.56 -35.73 -10.61
CA ASN A 125 13.69 -36.49 -11.50
C ASN A 125 14.50 -37.32 -12.51
N ALA A 126 13.85 -38.29 -13.15
CA ALA A 126 14.45 -39.16 -14.15
C ALA A 126 15.08 -38.40 -15.35
N ASP A 127 14.56 -37.21 -15.66
CA ASP A 127 15.03 -36.34 -16.75
C ASP A 127 16.22 -35.45 -16.35
N GLY A 128 16.77 -35.62 -15.14
CA GLY A 128 17.91 -34.87 -14.63
C GLY A 128 17.58 -33.48 -14.07
N MET A 129 16.29 -33.12 -13.97
CA MET A 129 15.78 -31.90 -13.35
C MET A 129 15.66 -32.03 -11.83
N TYR A 130 15.75 -30.92 -11.12
CA TYR A 130 15.55 -30.80 -9.68
C TYR A 130 14.24 -30.09 -9.40
N ARG A 131 13.38 -30.62 -8.55
CA ARG A 131 12.11 -29.99 -8.17
C ARG A 131 12.10 -29.66 -6.68
N SER A 132 11.55 -28.50 -6.32
CA SER A 132 11.28 -28.16 -4.92
C SER A 132 9.97 -28.82 -4.46
N LYS A 133 9.98 -29.51 -3.31
CA LYS A 133 8.74 -29.89 -2.59
C LYS A 133 8.66 -29.11 -1.28
N ASN A 134 7.49 -28.52 -1.00
CA ASN A 134 7.20 -27.66 0.17
C ASN A 134 7.93 -26.29 0.17
N SER A 135 7.72 -25.44 -0.82
CA SER A 135 7.88 -24.01 -0.56
C SER A 135 6.61 -23.52 0.16
N GLU A 136 6.74 -22.94 1.35
CA GLU A 136 5.62 -22.31 2.09
C GLU A 136 4.86 -21.25 1.25
N SER A 137 5.49 -20.76 0.17
CA SER A 137 4.91 -19.85 -0.82
C SER A 137 3.93 -20.48 -1.81
N GLY A 138 3.76 -21.80 -1.85
CA GLY A 138 2.88 -22.49 -2.79
C GLY A 138 3.34 -22.48 -4.27
N ILE A 139 4.58 -22.07 -4.55
CA ILE A 139 5.13 -21.99 -5.92
C ILE A 139 6.03 -23.20 -6.19
N ASP A 140 5.58 -24.07 -7.10
CA ASP A 140 6.34 -25.24 -7.52
C ASP A 140 7.45 -24.84 -8.51
N LEU A 141 8.70 -24.98 -8.08
CA LEU A 141 9.88 -24.57 -8.86
C LEU A 141 10.63 -25.80 -9.38
N VAL A 142 11.19 -25.63 -10.57
CA VAL A 142 12.07 -26.59 -11.21
C VAL A 142 13.41 -25.93 -11.53
N ALA A 143 14.48 -26.66 -11.30
CA ALA A 143 15.83 -26.23 -11.61
C ALA A 143 16.57 -27.25 -12.48
N ARG A 144 17.47 -26.75 -13.33
CA ARG A 144 18.39 -27.56 -14.12
C ARG A 144 19.80 -26.98 -14.01
N VAL A 145 20.77 -27.87 -13.82
CA VAL A 145 22.18 -27.48 -13.85
C VAL A 145 22.76 -27.87 -15.21
N VAL A 146 23.33 -26.89 -15.91
CA VAL A 146 24.02 -27.05 -17.20
C VAL A 146 25.41 -26.43 -17.06
N ASP A 147 26.45 -27.24 -17.19
CA ASP A 147 27.84 -26.86 -16.91
C ASP A 147 27.99 -26.14 -15.54
N ARG A 148 28.30 -24.84 -15.53
CA ARG A 148 28.47 -24.02 -14.32
C ARG A 148 27.31 -23.09 -14.03
N TRP A 149 26.11 -23.40 -14.51
CA TRP A 149 24.93 -22.56 -14.32
C TRP A 149 23.74 -23.38 -13.86
N MET A 150 23.02 -22.84 -12.88
CA MET A 150 21.72 -23.36 -12.43
C MET A 150 20.64 -22.45 -12.97
N TYR A 151 19.74 -23.03 -13.76
CA TYR A 151 18.56 -22.37 -14.30
C TYR A 151 17.35 -22.75 -13.47
N ILE A 152 16.49 -21.78 -13.13
CA ILE A 152 15.31 -21.97 -12.29
C ILE A 152 14.10 -21.33 -12.99
N SER A 153 12.98 -22.04 -13.01
CA SER A 153 11.69 -21.51 -13.45
C SER A 153 10.53 -22.20 -12.72
N GLY A 154 9.29 -21.80 -13.01
CA GLY A 154 8.11 -22.51 -12.55
C GLY A 154 8.01 -23.91 -13.15
N PHE A 155 7.49 -24.88 -12.39
CA PHE A 155 7.37 -26.27 -12.83
C PHE A 155 6.55 -26.46 -14.12
N SER A 156 5.57 -25.57 -14.35
CA SER A 156 4.77 -25.50 -15.58
C SER A 156 5.61 -25.23 -16.85
N HIS A 157 6.79 -24.61 -16.73
CA HIS A 157 7.66 -24.21 -17.84
C HIS A 157 8.95 -25.02 -17.92
N ARG A 158 8.97 -26.22 -17.31
CA ARG A 158 10.18 -27.07 -17.20
C ARG A 158 10.81 -27.42 -18.56
N GLU A 159 10.03 -27.54 -19.63
CA GLU A 159 10.61 -27.79 -20.96
C GLU A 159 11.53 -26.66 -21.44
N LYS A 160 11.32 -25.41 -20.99
CA LYS A 160 12.18 -24.28 -21.36
C LYS A 160 13.59 -24.42 -20.80
N LEU A 161 13.77 -25.16 -19.70
CA LEU A 161 15.09 -25.45 -19.14
C LEU A 161 15.84 -26.56 -19.89
N SER A 162 15.17 -27.32 -20.78
CA SER A 162 15.76 -28.45 -21.51
C SER A 162 16.79 -28.04 -22.58
N GLU A 163 16.77 -26.77 -22.98
CA GLU A 163 17.66 -26.19 -24.00
C GLU A 163 18.40 -24.95 -23.47
N ALA A 164 18.55 -24.84 -22.14
CA ALA A 164 19.29 -23.73 -21.53
C ALA A 164 20.74 -23.65 -22.08
N PRO A 165 21.24 -22.44 -22.41
CA PRO A 165 22.57 -22.27 -22.97
C PRO A 165 23.65 -22.69 -21.96
N ALA A 166 24.85 -23.02 -22.44
CA ALA A 166 25.97 -23.29 -21.55
C ALA A 166 26.49 -22.03 -20.83
N ASP A 167 26.27 -20.85 -21.43
CA ASP A 167 26.64 -19.56 -20.85
C ASP A 167 25.55 -18.51 -21.11
N PRO A 168 24.82 -18.05 -20.08
CA PRO A 168 23.75 -17.08 -20.20
C PRO A 168 24.25 -15.63 -20.16
N THR A 169 25.54 -15.35 -19.98
CA THR A 169 26.02 -13.96 -19.83
C THR A 169 25.78 -13.10 -21.07
N ALA A 170 25.67 -13.71 -22.25
CA ALA A 170 25.26 -13.00 -23.47
C ALA A 170 23.86 -12.37 -23.34
N LEU A 171 22.97 -12.92 -22.51
CA LEU A 171 21.63 -12.38 -22.21
C LEU A 171 21.69 -11.12 -21.32
N LEU A 172 22.84 -10.90 -20.67
CA LEU A 172 23.18 -9.70 -19.91
C LEU A 172 24.20 -8.81 -20.66
N SER A 173 24.51 -9.10 -21.93
CA SER A 173 25.50 -8.34 -22.69
C SER A 173 24.98 -6.94 -23.06
N GLY A 174 25.89 -5.96 -23.19
CA GLY A 174 25.54 -4.56 -23.45
C GLY A 174 25.18 -3.74 -22.21
N VAL A 175 25.34 -4.32 -21.02
CA VAL A 175 25.09 -3.63 -19.75
C VAL A 175 26.39 -3.16 -19.13
N ASP A 176 26.38 -1.95 -18.56
CA ASP A 176 27.53 -1.39 -17.86
C ASP A 176 27.92 -2.30 -16.68
N PRO A 177 29.13 -2.89 -16.68
CA PRO A 177 29.58 -3.79 -15.62
C PRO A 177 29.76 -3.08 -14.28
N THR A 178 29.73 -1.75 -14.26
CA THR A 178 29.77 -0.92 -13.06
C THR A 178 28.40 -0.78 -12.39
N LEU A 179 27.31 -1.33 -12.95
CA LEU A 179 26.02 -1.37 -12.26
C LEU A 179 26.01 -2.43 -11.16
N THR A 180 25.35 -2.12 -10.05
CA THR A 180 25.10 -3.05 -8.94
C THR A 180 23.92 -3.95 -9.29
N ALA A 181 22.85 -3.38 -9.85
CA ALA A 181 21.70 -4.11 -10.39
C ALA A 181 21.08 -3.35 -11.57
N HIS A 182 20.43 -4.08 -12.48
CA HIS A 182 19.72 -3.49 -13.62
C HIS A 182 18.54 -4.38 -14.05
N ALA A 183 17.52 -3.77 -14.65
CA ALA A 183 16.41 -4.42 -15.34
C ALA A 183 15.98 -3.55 -16.52
N THR A 184 15.51 -4.10 -17.66
CA THR A 184 14.95 -3.24 -18.72
C THR A 184 13.83 -3.85 -19.52
N PHE A 185 12.74 -3.14 -19.69
CA PHE A 185 11.54 -3.57 -20.34
C PHE A 185 11.57 -3.43 -21.85
N GLN A 186 11.18 -4.47 -22.59
CA GLN A 186 10.82 -4.34 -24.02
C GLN A 186 9.38 -4.01 -24.16
N ILE A 187 9.13 -2.77 -24.54
CA ILE A 187 7.80 -2.22 -24.61
C ILE A 187 7.23 -2.37 -26.03
N ASP A 188 8.08 -2.30 -27.05
CA ASP A 188 7.74 -2.51 -28.46
C ASP A 188 7.26 -3.95 -28.74
N GLN A 189 7.81 -4.95 -28.04
CA GLN A 189 7.47 -6.36 -28.19
C GLN A 189 6.11 -6.75 -27.57
N LEU A 190 5.49 -5.84 -26.80
CA LEU A 190 4.20 -6.08 -26.15
C LEU A 190 3.03 -5.61 -27.01
N ARG A 191 1.90 -6.32 -26.92
CA ARG A 191 0.62 -5.86 -27.48
C ARG A 191 0.18 -4.57 -26.77
N GLU A 192 -0.55 -3.72 -27.49
CA GLU A 192 -1.00 -2.40 -27.02
C GLU A 192 -1.72 -2.47 -25.66
N ALA A 193 -2.64 -3.42 -25.47
CA ALA A 193 -3.37 -3.59 -24.22
C ALA A 193 -2.44 -3.91 -23.03
N THR A 194 -1.46 -4.79 -23.23
CA THR A 194 -0.49 -5.19 -22.20
C THR A 194 0.46 -4.04 -21.87
N ARG A 195 0.90 -3.30 -22.89
CA ARG A 195 1.73 -2.09 -22.75
C ARG A 195 1.05 -1.04 -21.89
N ASP A 196 -0.21 -0.75 -22.20
CA ASP A 196 -1.01 0.22 -21.46
C ASP A 196 -1.20 -0.18 -19.99
N GLN A 197 -1.44 -1.47 -19.73
CA GLN A 197 -1.55 -1.98 -18.36
C GLN A 197 -0.23 -1.86 -17.59
N LEU A 198 0.89 -2.23 -18.19
CA LEU A 198 2.22 -2.15 -17.57
C LEU A 198 2.60 -0.71 -17.22
N LEU A 199 2.33 0.23 -18.14
CA LEU A 199 2.60 1.65 -17.92
C LEU A 199 1.67 2.26 -16.87
N ARG A 200 0.38 1.86 -16.83
CA ARG A 200 -0.53 2.24 -15.74
C ARG A 200 -0.01 1.74 -14.40
N MET A 201 0.43 0.49 -14.31
CA MET A 201 1.03 -0.03 -13.07
C MET A 201 2.25 0.79 -12.63
N LEU A 202 3.13 1.18 -13.56
CA LEU A 202 4.29 2.02 -13.24
C LEU A 202 3.88 3.45 -12.80
N ILE A 203 2.87 4.02 -13.45
CA ILE A 203 2.31 5.33 -13.09
C ILE A 203 1.61 5.28 -11.72
N ASP A 204 0.85 4.22 -11.47
CA ASP A 204 0.10 4.01 -10.24
C ASP A 204 1.02 3.67 -9.07
N ALA A 205 2.09 2.91 -9.31
CA ALA A 205 3.17 2.69 -8.32
C ALA A 205 3.83 4.02 -7.92
N ASN A 206 4.01 4.95 -8.87
CA ASN A 206 4.50 6.29 -8.58
C ASN A 206 3.43 7.14 -7.83
N SER A 207 2.14 6.93 -8.13
CA SER A 207 0.99 7.62 -7.50
C SER A 207 0.69 7.13 -6.08
N ALA A 208 0.95 5.86 -5.79
CA ALA A 208 0.72 5.21 -4.50
C ALA A 208 1.69 5.68 -3.41
N SER A 209 2.72 6.46 -3.77
CA SER A 209 3.70 7.04 -2.85
C SER A 209 3.19 8.26 -2.05
N GLY A 210 1.90 8.58 -2.14
CA GLY A 210 1.20 9.44 -1.17
C GLY A 210 1.34 10.95 -1.37
N SER A 211 1.89 11.42 -2.49
CA SER A 211 1.78 12.85 -2.84
C SER A 211 0.45 13.11 -3.54
N GLN A 212 -0.60 13.41 -2.78
CA GLN A 212 -1.79 14.12 -3.27
C GLN A 212 -1.47 15.59 -3.63
N SER A 213 -0.26 15.90 -4.09
CA SER A 213 0.02 17.21 -4.66
C SER A 213 -0.29 17.13 -6.15
N SER A 214 -1.50 17.57 -6.53
CA SER A 214 -1.88 17.84 -7.92
C SER A 214 -0.99 18.95 -8.49
N ASN A 215 0.23 18.60 -8.86
CA ASN A 215 1.19 19.54 -9.43
C ASN A 215 1.13 19.39 -10.95
N LEU A 216 0.93 20.51 -11.64
CA LEU A 216 0.85 20.60 -13.10
C LEU A 216 1.95 19.77 -13.81
N GLY A 217 3.15 19.71 -13.25
CA GLY A 217 4.28 18.93 -13.76
C GLY A 217 4.08 17.41 -13.70
N ALA A 218 3.50 16.87 -12.62
CA ALA A 218 3.24 15.43 -12.50
C ALA A 218 2.15 14.98 -13.48
N ASP A 219 1.12 15.79 -13.67
CA ASP A 219 0.04 15.51 -14.62
C ASP A 219 0.50 15.64 -16.08
N LEU A 220 1.40 16.59 -16.38
CA LEU A 220 2.03 16.69 -17.70
C LEU A 220 2.92 15.47 -18.00
N VAL A 221 3.70 15.00 -17.03
CA VAL A 221 4.54 13.79 -17.17
C VAL A 221 3.68 12.53 -17.32
N LYS A 222 2.60 12.41 -16.53
CA LYS A 222 1.63 11.30 -16.67
C LYS A 222 0.94 11.30 -18.03
N GLN A 223 0.41 12.44 -18.47
CA GLN A 223 -0.24 12.56 -19.77
C GLN A 223 0.74 12.34 -20.92
N TRP A 224 1.99 12.75 -20.78
CA TRP A 224 3.03 12.52 -21.77
C TRP A 224 3.46 11.05 -21.84
N MET A 225 3.69 10.37 -20.71
CA MET A 225 4.05 8.94 -20.69
C MET A 225 2.93 8.04 -21.20
N VAL A 226 1.66 8.36 -20.88
CA VAL A 226 0.51 7.59 -21.37
C VAL A 226 0.30 7.79 -22.87
N ARG A 227 0.49 9.01 -23.40
CA ARG A 227 0.32 9.29 -24.84
C ARG A 227 1.49 8.79 -25.69
N SER A 228 2.69 8.73 -25.12
CA SER A 228 3.91 8.32 -25.82
C SER A 228 4.21 6.84 -25.65
N SER A 229 3.37 6.08 -24.95
CA SER A 229 3.55 4.64 -24.72
C SER A 229 3.77 3.87 -26.02
N ALA A 230 3.00 4.22 -27.05
CA ALA A 230 3.08 3.63 -28.38
C ALA A 230 4.48 3.67 -29.00
N ASP A 231 5.26 4.68 -28.64
CA ASP A 231 6.54 5.04 -29.22
C ASP A 231 7.74 4.62 -28.36
N VAL A 232 7.51 3.89 -27.25
CA VAL A 232 8.59 3.41 -26.38
C VAL A 232 9.12 2.08 -26.87
N GLU A 233 10.43 2.02 -27.13
CA GLU A 233 11.14 0.77 -27.45
C GLU A 233 11.50 0.03 -26.16
N SER A 234 12.21 0.71 -25.26
CA SER A 234 12.63 0.10 -24.00
C SER A 234 12.62 1.05 -22.81
N LEU A 235 12.50 0.47 -21.61
CA LEU A 235 12.54 1.19 -20.33
C LEU A 235 13.48 0.48 -19.35
N SER A 236 14.55 1.13 -18.91
CA SER A 236 15.55 0.56 -18.00
C SER A 236 15.47 1.16 -16.61
N LEU A 237 15.74 0.35 -15.60
CA LEU A 237 15.99 0.74 -14.22
C LEU A 237 17.39 0.26 -13.83
N GLU A 238 18.22 1.15 -13.30
CA GLU A 238 19.63 0.90 -13.04
C GLU A 238 20.01 1.42 -11.64
N LEU A 239 20.66 0.56 -10.85
CA LEU A 239 21.18 0.89 -9.53
C LEU A 239 22.70 0.78 -9.55
N GLN A 240 23.37 1.82 -9.06
CA GLN A 240 24.83 1.87 -8.99
C GLN A 240 25.31 2.42 -7.65
N CYS A 241 26.16 1.68 -6.96
CA CYS A 241 26.81 2.13 -5.72
C CYS A 241 28.24 2.66 -6.00
N PHE A 242 28.50 3.91 -5.62
CA PHE A 242 29.81 4.57 -5.69
C PHE A 242 30.43 4.67 -4.30
N ARG A 243 30.93 3.54 -3.79
CA ARG A 243 31.48 3.44 -2.42
C ARG A 243 32.55 4.49 -2.07
N PRO A 244 33.55 4.82 -2.94
CA PRO A 244 34.57 5.82 -2.60
C PRO A 244 34.02 7.23 -2.39
N LEU A 245 32.87 7.54 -2.99
CA LEU A 245 32.19 8.82 -2.87
C LEU A 245 31.03 8.78 -1.87
N GLU A 246 30.81 7.63 -1.22
CA GLU A 246 29.65 7.38 -0.35
C GLU A 246 28.32 7.79 -1.00
N GLN A 247 28.11 7.35 -2.25
CA GLN A 247 26.94 7.70 -3.05
C GLN A 247 26.27 6.47 -3.65
N PHE A 248 24.97 6.56 -3.95
CA PHE A 248 24.30 5.65 -4.86
C PHE A 248 23.45 6.40 -5.87
N HIS A 249 23.36 5.84 -7.07
CA HIS A 249 22.62 6.41 -8.19
C HIS A 249 21.49 5.44 -8.57
N LEU A 250 20.29 5.99 -8.73
CA LEU A 250 19.15 5.32 -9.34
C LEU A 250 18.87 6.01 -10.68
N SER A 251 19.05 5.29 -11.77
CA SER A 251 18.78 5.78 -13.13
C SER A 251 17.56 5.09 -13.73
N THR A 252 16.76 5.85 -14.45
CA THR A 252 15.72 5.37 -15.36
C THR A 252 16.08 5.80 -16.77
N ARG A 253 16.04 4.88 -17.73
CA ARG A 253 16.38 5.17 -19.12
C ARG A 253 15.25 4.74 -20.04
N LEU A 254 14.71 5.67 -20.79
CA LEU A 254 13.70 5.40 -21.80
C LEU A 254 14.32 5.59 -23.18
N THR A 255 14.11 4.60 -24.05
CA THR A 255 14.57 4.66 -25.43
C THR A 255 13.35 4.61 -26.36
N ALA A 256 13.26 5.56 -27.28
CA ALA A 256 12.15 5.66 -28.23
C ALA A 256 12.38 4.84 -29.49
N ILE A 257 11.28 4.33 -30.07
CA ILE A 257 11.27 3.60 -31.35
C ILE A 257 11.80 4.52 -32.45
N GLU A 258 12.72 4.03 -33.27
CA GLU A 258 13.28 4.79 -34.38
C GLU A 258 12.19 5.31 -35.34
N GLY A 259 12.25 6.60 -35.68
CA GLY A 259 11.29 7.26 -36.57
C GLY A 259 9.94 7.64 -35.93
N SER A 260 9.75 7.39 -34.63
CA SER A 260 8.54 7.82 -33.90
C SER A 260 8.52 9.32 -33.60
N ASP A 261 7.35 9.83 -33.22
CA ASP A 261 7.19 11.22 -32.76
C ASP A 261 8.00 11.46 -31.48
N LEU A 262 8.02 10.47 -30.58
CA LEU A 262 8.84 10.50 -29.38
C LEU A 262 10.34 10.55 -29.70
N ALA A 263 10.84 9.72 -30.63
CA ALA A 263 12.24 9.75 -31.02
C ALA A 263 12.63 11.11 -31.62
N SER A 264 11.78 11.66 -32.47
CA SER A 264 11.98 13.00 -33.05
C SER A 264 12.02 14.08 -31.97
N TRP A 265 11.16 13.98 -30.94
CA TRP A 265 11.19 14.92 -29.82
C TRP A 265 12.47 14.78 -28.97
N ILE A 266 12.87 13.55 -28.62
CA ILE A 266 14.10 13.31 -27.84
C ILE A 266 15.33 13.76 -28.61
N GLU A 267 15.41 13.49 -29.91
CA GLU A 267 16.52 13.92 -30.76
C GLU A 267 16.63 15.45 -30.75
N ASN A 268 15.51 16.17 -30.94
CA ASN A 268 15.46 17.63 -30.82
C ASN A 268 15.89 18.11 -29.43
N ALA A 269 15.46 17.41 -28.36
CA ALA A 269 15.86 17.72 -26.99
C ALA A 269 17.37 17.50 -26.77
N SER A 270 17.94 16.43 -27.36
CA SER A 270 19.37 16.11 -27.31
C SER A 270 20.26 17.15 -28.00
N HIS A 271 19.71 17.92 -28.94
CA HIS A 271 20.42 19.02 -29.60
C HIS A 271 20.32 20.34 -28.84
N ARG A 272 19.49 20.44 -27.80
CA ARG A 272 19.41 21.65 -26.99
C ARG A 272 20.73 21.88 -26.27
N MET A 273 21.09 23.15 -26.22
CA MET A 273 22.27 23.62 -25.51
C MET A 273 21.80 24.45 -24.33
N THR A 274 22.45 24.29 -23.19
CA THR A 274 22.31 25.21 -22.06
C THR A 274 23.67 25.75 -21.65
N ILE A 275 23.70 27.06 -21.43
CA ILE A 275 24.88 27.77 -20.93
C ILE A 275 24.84 27.92 -19.41
N PHE A 276 23.73 27.57 -18.77
CA PHE A 276 23.53 27.70 -17.33
C PHE A 276 23.98 26.45 -16.56
N SER A 277 24.45 25.41 -17.25
CA SER A 277 24.99 24.17 -16.65
C SER A 277 26.13 24.36 -15.68
N ARG A 278 26.85 25.48 -15.73
CA ARG A 278 27.90 25.83 -14.75
C ARG A 278 27.58 27.07 -13.94
N LEU A 279 26.33 27.53 -13.99
CA LEU A 279 25.84 28.54 -13.06
C LEU A 279 25.96 28.05 -11.60
N PRO A 280 25.60 26.80 -11.26
CA PRO A 280 25.78 26.28 -9.90
C PRO A 280 27.25 26.17 -9.50
N THR A 281 27.53 26.47 -8.23
CA THR A 281 28.86 26.40 -7.61
C THR A 281 28.92 25.24 -6.62
N SER A 282 30.12 24.90 -6.14
CA SER A 282 30.27 23.95 -5.02
C SER A 282 29.70 24.48 -3.69
N GLU A 283 29.44 25.78 -3.60
CA GLU A 283 28.89 26.44 -2.41
C GLU A 283 27.35 26.56 -2.45
N ALA A 284 26.73 26.19 -3.57
CA ALA A 284 25.28 26.28 -3.74
C ALA A 284 24.56 25.31 -2.79
N ILE A 285 23.68 25.84 -1.92
CA ILE A 285 22.83 25.02 -1.05
C ILE A 285 21.66 24.40 -1.82
N LEU A 286 21.23 25.09 -2.88
CA LEU A 286 20.23 24.64 -3.83
C LEU A 286 20.61 25.19 -5.22
N SER A 287 20.46 24.36 -6.24
CA SER A 287 20.56 24.82 -7.61
C SER A 287 19.57 24.08 -8.51
N ALA A 288 19.14 24.76 -9.56
CA ALA A 288 18.34 24.18 -10.62
C ALA A 288 18.80 24.73 -11.97
N VAL A 289 18.96 23.87 -12.96
CA VAL A 289 19.21 24.23 -14.36
C VAL A 289 18.16 23.53 -15.20
N SER A 290 17.59 24.22 -16.18
CA SER A 290 16.54 23.68 -17.03
C SER A 290 16.66 24.22 -18.45
N SER A 291 16.61 23.31 -19.44
CA SER A 291 16.54 23.66 -20.87
C SER A 291 15.48 22.82 -21.57
N LEU A 292 14.34 23.43 -21.87
CA LEU A 292 13.15 22.72 -22.34
C LEU A 292 12.55 23.37 -23.58
N LYS A 293 12.01 22.53 -24.48
CA LYS A 293 11.12 22.94 -25.55
C LYS A 293 9.72 22.41 -25.28
N LEU A 294 8.80 23.33 -24.99
CA LEU A 294 7.41 22.98 -24.75
C LEU A 294 6.69 22.72 -26.08
N ASN A 295 5.74 21.78 -26.06
CA ASN A 295 4.84 21.56 -27.20
C ASN A 295 3.82 22.71 -27.32
N SER A 296 3.17 22.80 -28.48
CA SER A 296 2.25 23.91 -28.78
C SER A 296 1.04 23.99 -27.84
N SER A 297 0.57 22.87 -27.28
CA SER A 297 -0.54 22.90 -26.32
C SER A 297 -0.12 23.49 -24.99
N THR A 298 1.01 23.05 -24.43
CA THR A 298 1.53 23.55 -23.15
C THR A 298 1.93 25.01 -23.27
N THR A 299 2.57 25.41 -24.37
CA THR A 299 2.89 26.81 -24.66
C THR A 299 1.63 27.69 -24.66
N ARG A 300 0.55 27.22 -25.31
CA ARG A 300 -0.72 27.96 -25.33
C ARG A 300 -1.32 28.08 -23.93
N THR A 301 -1.33 27.02 -23.14
CA THR A 301 -1.81 27.05 -21.75
C THR A 301 -1.07 28.08 -20.90
N LEU A 302 0.27 28.16 -21.02
CA LEU A 302 1.05 29.16 -20.28
C LEU A 302 0.76 30.57 -20.76
N LEU A 303 0.61 30.79 -22.07
CA LEU A 303 0.23 32.09 -22.62
C LEU A 303 -1.16 32.54 -22.15
N ASP A 304 -2.13 31.62 -22.13
CA ASP A 304 -3.49 31.91 -21.66
C ASP A 304 -3.51 32.26 -20.17
N ALA A 305 -2.69 31.59 -19.36
CA ALA A 305 -2.51 31.91 -17.94
C ALA A 305 -1.77 33.25 -17.72
N TRP A 306 -0.81 33.59 -18.58
CA TRP A 306 -0.06 34.85 -18.52
C TRP A 306 -0.87 36.06 -19.00
N ALA A 307 -1.74 35.88 -19.99
CA ALA A 307 -2.53 36.95 -20.61
C ALA A 307 -3.25 37.90 -19.62
N PRO A 308 -3.96 37.43 -18.57
CA PRO A 308 -4.58 38.33 -17.60
C PRO A 308 -3.56 39.13 -16.79
N VAL A 309 -2.41 38.53 -16.44
CA VAL A 309 -1.32 39.22 -15.71
C VAL A 309 -0.70 40.30 -16.59
N ALA A 310 -0.37 39.96 -17.84
CA ALA A 310 0.13 40.87 -18.85
C ALA A 310 -0.79 42.09 -19.07
N SER A 311 -2.10 41.83 -19.20
CA SER A 311 -3.11 42.86 -19.37
C SER A 311 -3.19 43.79 -18.15
N LYS A 312 -3.24 43.21 -16.94
CA LYS A 312 -3.29 43.98 -15.70
C LYS A 312 -2.04 44.83 -15.49
N ALA A 313 -0.85 44.30 -15.78
CA ALA A 313 0.41 45.01 -15.68
C ALA A 313 0.46 46.21 -16.64
N LYS A 314 0.09 46.01 -17.92
CA LYS A 314 0.02 47.10 -18.91
C LYS A 314 -1.03 48.16 -18.56
N ALA A 315 -2.16 47.77 -17.98
CA ALA A 315 -3.22 48.70 -17.56
C ALA A 315 -2.84 49.51 -16.31
N ALA A 316 -2.03 48.96 -15.41
CA ALA A 316 -1.57 49.64 -14.20
C ALA A 316 -0.44 50.66 -14.49
N ALA A 317 0.26 50.51 -15.61
CA ALA A 317 1.32 51.42 -16.01
C ALA A 317 0.78 52.69 -16.71
N PRO A 318 1.48 53.83 -16.62
CA PRO A 318 1.14 55.00 -17.42
C PRO A 318 1.23 54.70 -18.92
N SER A 319 0.53 55.50 -19.73
CA SER A 319 0.59 55.32 -21.19
C SER A 319 2.03 55.48 -21.69
N PRO A 320 2.56 54.55 -22.52
CA PRO A 320 3.84 54.71 -23.20
C PRO A 320 3.90 55.99 -24.06
N GLN A 321 2.74 56.54 -24.42
CA GLN A 321 2.57 57.74 -25.23
C GLN A 321 2.23 58.99 -24.40
N SER A 322 2.42 58.95 -23.07
CA SER A 322 2.20 60.13 -22.22
C SER A 322 3.04 61.32 -22.68
N ARG A 323 2.49 62.53 -22.53
CA ARG A 323 3.25 63.77 -22.76
C ARG A 323 4.27 64.02 -21.65
N ASN A 324 4.09 63.43 -20.48
CA ASN A 324 5.07 63.45 -19.41
C ASN A 324 6.17 62.42 -19.72
N GLN A 325 7.41 62.89 -19.81
CA GLN A 325 8.57 62.05 -20.17
C GLN A 325 8.76 60.87 -19.20
N ALA A 326 8.58 61.09 -17.88
CA ALA A 326 8.73 60.06 -16.86
C ALA A 326 7.65 58.97 -16.99
N GLU A 327 6.40 59.39 -17.20
CA GLU A 327 5.28 58.47 -17.41
C GLU A 327 5.43 57.68 -18.72
N SER A 328 5.84 58.34 -19.81
CA SER A 328 6.09 57.66 -21.09
C SER A 328 7.20 56.62 -20.97
N LEU A 329 8.29 56.95 -20.28
CA LEU A 329 9.40 56.03 -20.01
C LEU A 329 8.95 54.81 -19.20
N LEU A 330 8.24 55.03 -18.10
CA LEU A 330 7.73 53.95 -17.26
C LEU A 330 6.74 53.05 -18.02
N GLY A 331 5.84 53.66 -18.80
CA GLY A 331 4.90 52.94 -19.66
C GLY A 331 5.60 52.08 -20.71
N ARG A 332 6.65 52.61 -21.36
CA ARG A 332 7.48 51.85 -22.32
C ARG A 332 8.19 50.69 -21.63
N PHE A 333 8.77 50.90 -20.45
CA PHE A 333 9.47 49.87 -19.70
C PHE A 333 8.55 48.69 -19.35
N VAL A 334 7.40 48.96 -18.75
CA VAL A 334 6.43 47.92 -18.39
C VAL A 334 5.91 47.19 -19.64
N SER A 335 5.61 47.93 -20.71
CA SER A 335 5.15 47.32 -21.96
C SER A 335 6.19 46.37 -22.53
N GLN A 336 7.45 46.82 -22.61
CA GLN A 336 8.56 46.01 -23.12
C GLN A 336 8.86 44.80 -22.23
N ALA A 337 8.79 44.93 -20.90
CA ALA A 337 8.96 43.81 -19.98
C ALA A 337 7.89 42.74 -20.21
N VAL A 338 6.62 43.16 -20.30
CA VAL A 338 5.50 42.25 -20.57
C VAL A 338 5.63 41.59 -21.94
N ASP A 339 6.03 42.35 -22.97
CA ASP A 339 6.24 41.81 -24.32
C ASP A 339 7.40 40.82 -24.36
N SER A 340 8.48 41.09 -23.63
CA SER A 340 9.66 40.21 -23.55
C SER A 340 9.31 38.85 -22.93
N VAL A 341 8.56 38.85 -21.82
CA VAL A 341 8.04 37.61 -21.21
C VAL A 341 7.08 36.91 -22.17
N SER A 342 6.15 37.64 -22.79
CA SER A 342 5.17 37.06 -23.72
C SER A 342 5.83 36.41 -24.94
N ASN A 343 6.86 37.05 -25.51
CA ASN A 343 7.62 36.53 -26.64
C ASN A 343 8.45 35.31 -26.25
N THR A 344 9.03 35.33 -25.04
CA THR A 344 9.77 34.17 -24.51
C THR A 344 8.84 32.98 -24.31
N LEU A 345 7.67 33.18 -23.68
CA LEU A 345 6.65 32.15 -23.56
C LEU A 345 6.19 31.64 -24.94
N ALA A 346 5.94 32.55 -25.88
CA ALA A 346 5.47 32.20 -27.23
C ALA A 346 6.50 31.41 -28.05
N SER A 347 7.81 31.57 -27.78
CA SER A 347 8.86 30.75 -28.39
C SER A 347 8.72 29.27 -28.00
N GLY A 348 8.18 28.99 -26.81
CA GLY A 348 8.15 27.66 -26.21
C GLY A 348 9.53 27.14 -25.79
N GLU A 349 10.58 27.95 -25.91
CA GLU A 349 11.95 27.59 -25.59
C GLU A 349 12.37 28.27 -24.30
N PHE A 350 12.77 27.45 -23.32
CA PHE A 350 13.20 27.90 -22.00
C PHE A 350 14.61 27.41 -21.76
N ASP A 351 15.48 28.29 -21.30
CA ASP A 351 16.79 27.96 -20.75
C ASP A 351 17.01 28.86 -19.54
N ALA A 352 17.17 28.26 -18.36
CA ALA A 352 17.24 28.99 -17.10
C ALA A 352 18.10 28.26 -16.07
N GLY A 353 18.67 29.05 -15.16
CA GLY A 353 19.37 28.57 -13.98
C GLY A 353 18.94 29.33 -12.73
N LEU A 354 18.93 28.63 -11.60
CA LEU A 354 18.68 29.14 -10.27
C LEU A 354 19.78 28.61 -9.35
N VAL A 355 20.31 29.46 -8.49
CA VAL A 355 21.28 29.13 -7.46
C VAL A 355 20.87 29.84 -6.18
N VAL A 356 20.85 29.12 -5.08
CA VAL A 356 20.79 29.69 -3.74
C VAL A 356 22.11 29.39 -3.08
N GLU A 357 22.82 30.43 -2.65
CA GLU A 357 24.14 30.32 -2.04
C GLU A 357 24.13 31.00 -0.68
N ARG A 358 24.64 30.30 0.34
CA ARG A 358 24.77 30.85 1.70
C ARG A 358 26.00 31.76 1.78
N GLN A 359 25.83 32.92 2.38
CA GLN A 359 26.86 33.94 2.56
C GLN A 359 27.38 33.96 4.00
N ALA A 360 28.37 34.83 4.25
CA ALA A 360 28.79 35.15 5.61
C ALA A 360 27.61 35.72 6.43
N ARG A 361 27.53 35.37 7.73
CA ARG A 361 26.43 35.71 8.66
C ARG A 361 25.08 35.01 8.40
N ASP A 362 25.10 33.84 7.78
CA ASP A 362 23.93 32.97 7.58
C ASP A 362 22.82 33.52 6.66
N GLN A 363 23.09 34.64 5.99
CA GLN A 363 22.25 35.16 4.91
C GLN A 363 22.39 34.28 3.66
N VAL A 364 21.41 34.40 2.76
CA VAL A 364 21.41 33.74 1.46
C VAL A 364 21.33 34.76 0.34
N VAL A 365 21.96 34.43 -0.78
CA VAL A 365 21.74 35.10 -2.06
C VAL A 365 21.02 34.13 -2.98
N LEU A 366 19.87 34.55 -3.48
CA LEU A 366 19.16 33.87 -4.55
C LEU A 366 19.57 34.51 -5.87
N LEU A 367 20.19 33.73 -6.74
CA LEU A 367 20.60 34.11 -8.08
C LEU A 367 19.79 33.33 -9.12
N ALA A 368 19.14 34.04 -10.02
CA ALA A 368 18.41 33.46 -11.14
C ALA A 368 18.93 34.03 -12.46
N ALA A 369 18.98 33.19 -13.49
CA ALA A 369 19.33 33.57 -14.85
C ALA A 369 18.39 32.89 -15.84
N ALA A 370 18.01 33.58 -16.90
CA ALA A 370 17.16 33.01 -17.94
C ALA A 370 17.41 33.66 -19.29
N THR A 371 17.10 32.93 -20.36
CA THR A 371 16.91 33.53 -21.68
C THR A 371 15.65 34.40 -21.69
N LEU A 372 15.75 35.57 -22.32
CA LEU A 372 14.65 36.53 -22.40
C LEU A 372 14.66 37.18 -23.78
N HIS A 373 13.63 36.90 -24.58
CA HIS A 373 13.46 37.49 -25.91
C HIS A 373 13.23 39.00 -25.78
N GLY A 374 14.03 39.81 -26.48
CA GLY A 374 13.93 41.26 -26.43
C GLY A 374 14.59 41.91 -25.22
N ALA A 375 15.46 41.19 -24.50
CA ALA A 375 16.20 41.71 -23.35
C ALA A 375 17.01 42.99 -23.68
N ARG A 376 17.65 43.07 -24.84
CA ARG A 376 18.35 44.29 -25.28
C ARG A 376 17.46 45.54 -25.35
N VAL A 377 16.25 45.42 -25.89
CA VAL A 377 15.32 46.54 -25.97
C VAL A 377 14.82 46.92 -24.58
N LEU A 378 14.62 45.91 -23.71
CA LEU A 378 14.29 46.14 -22.32
C LEU A 378 15.41 46.90 -21.58
N GLU A 379 16.67 46.54 -21.82
CA GLU A 379 17.86 47.20 -21.27
C GLU A 379 17.98 48.67 -21.70
N GLU A 380 17.77 48.96 -22.99
CA GLU A 380 17.80 50.32 -23.53
C GLU A 380 16.77 51.21 -22.81
N VAL A 381 15.53 50.72 -22.68
CA VAL A 381 14.46 51.45 -21.98
C VAL A 381 14.72 51.53 -20.47
N ALA A 382 15.23 50.46 -19.86
CA ALA A 382 15.60 50.44 -18.45
C ALA A 382 16.69 51.48 -18.15
N THR A 383 17.67 51.63 -19.04
CA THR A 383 18.76 52.61 -18.89
C THR A 383 18.28 54.05 -18.94
N GLU A 384 17.32 54.36 -19.83
CA GLU A 384 16.67 55.66 -19.85
C GLU A 384 15.89 55.93 -18.54
N VAL A 385 15.17 54.93 -18.02
CA VAL A 385 14.45 55.01 -16.74
C VAL A 385 15.42 55.22 -15.57
N GLY A 386 16.50 54.43 -15.49
CA GLY A 386 17.50 54.52 -14.44
C GLY A 386 18.19 55.89 -14.39
N THR A 387 18.56 56.42 -15.55
CA THR A 387 19.17 57.77 -15.67
C THR A 387 18.23 58.86 -15.14
N LEU A 388 16.92 58.71 -15.37
CA LEU A 388 15.91 59.64 -14.84
C LEU A 388 15.76 59.49 -13.32
N LEU A 389 15.72 58.25 -12.80
CA LEU A 389 15.59 57.96 -11.38
C LEU A 389 16.78 58.52 -10.58
N GLN A 390 18.00 58.41 -11.10
CA GLN A 390 19.20 58.99 -10.47
C GLN A 390 19.15 60.51 -10.27
N GLN A 391 18.29 61.23 -11.00
CA GLN A 391 18.09 62.67 -10.83
C GLN A 391 17.20 63.01 -9.63
N SER A 392 16.45 62.04 -9.09
CA SER A 392 15.61 62.24 -7.91
C SER A 392 16.36 61.95 -6.61
N ALA A 393 16.20 62.83 -5.63
CA ALA A 393 16.77 62.64 -4.30
C ALA A 393 16.20 61.41 -3.56
N GLU A 394 14.98 61.00 -3.91
CA GLU A 394 14.26 59.87 -3.30
C GLU A 394 14.82 58.50 -3.74
N PHE A 395 15.48 58.45 -4.90
CA PHE A 395 16.01 57.22 -5.50
C PHE A 395 17.55 57.14 -5.43
N ARG A 396 18.18 57.87 -4.49
CA ARG A 396 19.64 57.83 -4.29
C ARG A 396 20.19 56.44 -3.93
N ALA A 397 19.35 55.54 -3.42
CA ALA A 397 19.71 54.16 -3.11
C ALA A 397 19.78 53.24 -4.36
N LEU A 398 19.38 53.76 -5.54
CA LEU A 398 19.51 53.06 -6.82
C LEU A 398 20.86 53.39 -7.44
N GLU A 399 21.74 52.40 -7.50
CA GLU A 399 23.02 52.49 -8.19
C GLU A 399 22.87 51.86 -9.59
N TRP A 400 22.64 52.72 -10.58
CA TRP A 400 22.45 52.30 -11.97
C TRP A 400 23.77 52.29 -12.73
N ALA A 401 23.98 51.27 -13.58
CA ALA A 401 25.19 51.10 -14.40
C ALA A 401 26.48 51.03 -13.56
N VAL A 402 26.44 50.20 -12.51
CA VAL A 402 27.55 49.98 -11.57
C VAL A 402 28.71 49.18 -12.18
N GLY A 403 28.48 48.57 -13.35
CA GLY A 403 29.48 47.82 -14.09
C GLY A 403 28.86 47.11 -15.28
N GLY A 404 29.62 46.20 -15.88
CA GLY A 404 29.17 45.34 -16.96
C GLY A 404 30.28 44.43 -17.46
N SER A 405 29.87 43.45 -18.26
CA SER A 405 30.73 42.60 -19.08
C SER A 405 30.54 42.96 -20.56
N GLU A 406 31.17 42.23 -21.50
CA GLU A 406 30.90 42.43 -22.93
C GLU A 406 29.43 42.17 -23.30
N ASP A 407 28.74 41.23 -22.64
CA ASP A 407 27.37 40.84 -23.01
C ASP A 407 26.26 41.31 -22.06
N ALA A 408 26.57 41.97 -20.94
CA ALA A 408 25.54 42.42 -20.00
C ALA A 408 25.95 43.65 -19.19
N SER A 409 25.02 44.59 -19.01
CA SER A 409 25.15 45.71 -18.07
C SER A 409 24.58 45.36 -16.70
N PHE A 410 25.19 45.90 -15.64
CA PHE A 410 24.83 45.60 -14.25
C PHE A 410 24.21 46.81 -13.54
N HIS A 411 23.19 46.53 -12.76
CA HIS A 411 22.43 47.50 -11.98
C HIS A 411 22.22 46.98 -10.55
N GLN A 412 22.16 47.87 -9.58
CA GLN A 412 22.00 47.54 -8.17
C GLN A 412 20.96 48.46 -7.52
N LEU A 413 20.13 47.87 -6.67
CA LEU A 413 19.19 48.58 -5.80
C LEU A 413 19.26 48.00 -4.39
N THR A 414 19.34 48.86 -3.39
CA THR A 414 19.15 48.44 -2.00
C THR A 414 17.65 48.51 -1.65
N VAL A 415 17.08 47.40 -1.20
CA VAL A 415 15.66 47.23 -0.91
C VAL A 415 15.47 47.04 0.60
N PRO A 416 14.71 47.91 1.28
CA PRO A 416 14.37 47.70 2.69
C PRO A 416 13.47 46.47 2.81
N VAL A 417 13.78 45.58 3.76
CA VAL A 417 13.03 44.33 3.92
C VAL A 417 12.12 44.45 5.13
N THR A 418 10.80 44.39 4.92
CA THR A 418 9.82 44.62 6.00
C THR A 418 9.45 43.36 6.77
N ASP A 419 9.62 42.19 6.17
CA ASP A 419 9.28 40.90 6.77
C ASP A 419 10.47 40.34 7.57
N GLU A 420 10.24 39.87 8.81
CA GLU A 420 11.30 39.45 9.73
C GLU A 420 12.06 38.20 9.23
N ASN A 421 11.33 37.26 8.62
CA ASN A 421 11.91 36.05 8.05
C ASN A 421 12.75 36.39 6.81
N ALA A 422 12.23 37.26 5.93
CA ALA A 422 12.96 37.76 4.78
C ALA A 422 14.19 38.59 5.19
N ARG A 423 14.13 39.38 6.28
CA ARG A 423 15.29 40.11 6.80
C ARG A 423 16.38 39.15 7.27
N THR A 424 15.97 38.07 7.94
CA THR A 424 16.90 37.03 8.42
C THR A 424 17.59 36.33 7.25
N LEU A 425 16.84 36.01 6.19
CA LEU A 425 17.37 35.35 5.00
C LEU A 425 18.21 36.28 4.11
N PHE A 426 17.70 37.46 3.75
CA PHE A 426 18.27 38.30 2.69
C PHE A 426 19.04 39.52 3.22
N GLY A 427 18.99 39.78 4.53
CA GLY A 427 19.53 40.98 5.14
C GLY A 427 18.58 42.17 5.10
N ASP A 428 18.91 43.21 5.89
CA ASP A 428 18.23 44.50 5.86
C ASP A 428 19.26 45.65 5.92
N PRO A 429 19.33 46.48 4.88
CA PRO A 429 18.59 46.36 3.62
C PRO A 429 19.17 45.25 2.72
N ALA A 430 18.33 44.59 1.92
CA ALA A 430 18.79 43.57 0.97
C ALA A 430 19.30 44.22 -0.33
N THR A 431 20.29 43.62 -0.96
CA THR A 431 20.82 44.08 -2.25
C THR A 431 20.17 43.29 -3.38
N LEU A 432 19.54 44.00 -4.32
CA LEU A 432 19.07 43.46 -5.60
C LEU A 432 20.04 43.88 -6.70
N ALA A 433 20.79 42.93 -7.24
CA ALA A 433 21.59 43.12 -8.45
C ALA A 433 20.85 42.55 -9.67
N ILE A 434 20.89 43.27 -10.78
CA ILE A 434 20.27 42.87 -12.05
C ILE A 434 21.33 43.00 -13.15
N GLY A 435 21.47 41.95 -13.96
CA GLY A 435 22.27 41.95 -15.17
C GLY A 435 21.36 41.78 -16.38
N VAL A 436 21.41 42.70 -17.33
CA VAL A 436 20.64 42.57 -18.57
C VAL A 436 21.62 42.47 -19.73
N GLY A 437 21.48 41.40 -20.51
CA GLY A 437 22.26 41.20 -21.72
C GLY A 437 21.39 41.14 -22.97
N ALA A 438 22.01 40.85 -24.12
CA ALA A 438 21.32 40.92 -25.41
C ALA A 438 20.07 40.02 -25.51
N GLU A 439 20.16 38.80 -24.97
CA GLU A 439 19.08 37.78 -24.99
C GLU A 439 18.88 37.11 -23.61
N ARG A 440 19.41 37.72 -22.55
CA ARG A 440 19.50 37.09 -21.22
C ARG A 440 19.24 38.09 -20.12
N ILE A 441 18.73 37.60 -19.01
CA ILE A 441 18.56 38.37 -17.78
C ILE A 441 19.11 37.56 -16.60
N TYR A 442 19.78 38.27 -15.69
CA TYR A 442 20.32 37.78 -14.44
C TYR A 442 19.74 38.63 -13.32
N ALA A 443 19.39 38.01 -12.20
CA ALA A 443 18.97 38.72 -11.00
C ALA A 443 19.55 38.01 -9.78
N ALA A 444 20.12 38.76 -8.86
CA ALA A 444 20.59 38.26 -7.57
C ALA A 444 20.00 39.13 -6.46
N ILE A 445 19.41 38.51 -5.44
CA ILE A 445 18.84 39.22 -4.28
C ILE A 445 19.31 38.58 -2.98
N GLY A 446 19.74 39.41 -2.02
CA GLY A 446 20.18 38.97 -0.71
C GLY A 446 21.27 39.85 -0.13
N GLY A 447 22.21 39.21 0.58
CA GLY A 447 23.34 39.86 1.23
C GLY A 447 24.20 40.73 0.31
N ASP A 448 25.19 41.39 0.91
CA ASP A 448 26.01 42.43 0.27
C ASP A 448 26.76 41.92 -0.99
N ASP A 449 27.01 40.62 -1.10
CA ASP A 449 27.76 39.98 -2.19
C ASP A 449 26.92 39.71 -3.46
N SER A 450 25.65 40.14 -3.49
CA SER A 450 24.72 39.88 -4.61
C SER A 450 25.27 40.33 -5.97
N LEU A 451 25.90 41.50 -6.06
CA LEU A 451 26.49 42.01 -7.30
C LEU A 451 27.73 41.21 -7.73
N GLU A 452 28.57 40.80 -6.76
CA GLU A 452 29.75 40.00 -7.02
C GLU A 452 29.37 38.62 -7.58
N LEU A 453 28.38 37.97 -6.96
CA LEU A 453 27.89 36.66 -7.41
C LEU A 453 27.23 36.74 -8.79
N LEU A 454 26.46 37.80 -9.04
CA LEU A 454 25.88 38.05 -10.36
C LEU A 454 26.98 38.23 -11.42
N THR A 455 28.02 39.01 -11.12
CA THR A 455 29.14 39.23 -12.04
C THR A 455 29.84 37.91 -12.38
N LYS A 456 30.18 37.10 -11.37
CA LYS A 456 30.78 35.77 -11.56
C LYS A 456 29.87 34.83 -12.36
N ALA A 457 28.56 34.88 -12.13
CA ALA A 457 27.59 34.08 -12.87
C ALA A 457 27.55 34.44 -14.36
N VAL A 458 27.56 35.74 -14.67
CA VAL A 458 27.62 36.24 -16.04
C VAL A 458 28.92 35.79 -16.73
N ASP A 459 30.08 35.99 -16.09
CA ASP A 459 31.37 35.58 -16.63
C ASP A 459 31.45 34.06 -16.90
N ARG A 460 30.90 33.24 -16.00
CA ARG A 460 30.80 31.78 -16.19
C ARG A 460 29.93 31.41 -17.38
N SER A 461 28.77 32.04 -17.51
CA SER A 461 27.83 31.75 -18.60
C SER A 461 28.34 32.17 -20.00
N GLN A 462 29.30 33.09 -20.07
CA GLN A 462 29.91 33.56 -21.32
C GLN A 462 31.08 32.68 -21.78
N ASN A 463 31.94 32.30 -20.84
CA ASN A 463 33.19 31.61 -21.16
C ASN A 463 33.05 30.07 -21.22
N ASP A 464 31.88 29.55 -20.89
CA ASP A 464 31.67 28.11 -20.81
C ASP A 464 31.17 27.51 -22.12
N VAL A 465 31.53 26.24 -22.34
CA VAL A 465 31.03 25.48 -23.49
C VAL A 465 29.61 25.05 -23.16
N PRO A 466 28.59 25.45 -23.95
CA PRO A 466 27.22 25.05 -23.65
C PRO A 466 27.11 23.52 -23.59
N VAL A 467 26.39 23.01 -22.59
CA VAL A 467 26.20 21.57 -22.41
C VAL A 467 25.03 21.12 -23.26
N ARG A 468 25.25 20.05 -24.00
CA ARG A 468 24.29 19.47 -24.92
C ARG A 468 23.40 18.46 -24.20
N GLY A 469 22.10 18.51 -24.47
CA GLY A 469 21.12 17.50 -24.03
C GLY A 469 20.78 17.51 -22.54
N GLU A 470 21.27 18.47 -21.74
CA GLU A 470 20.88 18.63 -20.34
C GLU A 470 19.54 19.35 -20.24
N LEU A 471 18.48 18.61 -19.91
CA LEU A 471 17.11 19.13 -19.87
C LEU A 471 16.74 19.67 -18.50
N LEU A 472 17.19 19.01 -17.43
CA LEU A 472 16.95 19.40 -16.05
C LEU A 472 18.09 18.91 -15.17
N ARG A 473 18.53 19.73 -14.23
CA ARG A 473 19.36 19.30 -13.10
C ARG A 473 18.98 20.10 -11.87
N ILE A 474 18.56 19.42 -10.81
CA ILE A 474 18.24 20.01 -9.51
C ILE A 474 19.16 19.36 -8.49
N SER A 475 19.94 20.16 -7.76
CA SER A 475 20.92 19.68 -6.79
C SER A 475 20.76 20.47 -5.49
N THR A 476 20.83 19.80 -4.34
CA THR A 476 20.73 20.47 -3.03
C THR A 476 21.64 19.80 -2.00
N HIS A 477 22.23 20.60 -1.13
CA HIS A 477 22.90 20.17 0.09
C HIS A 477 21.93 20.37 1.26
N LEU A 478 21.47 19.26 1.85
CA LEU A 478 20.39 19.29 2.84
C LEU A 478 20.82 19.88 4.17
N ALA A 479 22.07 19.68 4.62
CA ALA A 479 22.52 20.21 5.90
C ALA A 479 22.52 21.75 5.95
N PRO A 480 23.17 22.47 4.99
CA PRO A 480 23.12 23.91 5.00
C PRO A 480 21.73 24.45 4.66
N LEU A 481 20.93 23.76 3.82
CA LEU A 481 19.56 24.18 3.53
C LEU A 481 18.67 24.11 4.77
N LEU A 482 18.66 22.98 5.48
CA LEU A 482 17.84 22.79 6.68
C LEU A 482 18.31 23.71 7.82
N ALA A 483 19.61 23.93 7.97
CA ALA A 483 20.13 24.91 8.93
C ALA A 483 19.66 26.35 8.62
N THR A 484 19.60 26.73 7.34
CA THR A 484 19.06 28.03 6.94
C THR A 484 17.55 28.15 7.21
N LEU A 485 16.78 27.08 6.96
CA LEU A 485 15.34 27.07 7.25
C LEU A 485 15.06 27.08 8.77
N ASP A 486 15.82 26.33 9.54
CA ASP A 486 15.73 26.24 11.01
C ASP A 486 15.96 27.62 11.68
N GLY A 487 16.88 28.42 11.15
CA GLY A 487 17.14 29.77 11.66
C GLY A 487 16.02 30.79 11.41
N VAL A 488 14.99 30.43 10.64
CA VAL A 488 13.89 31.31 10.21
C VAL A 488 12.52 30.78 10.65
N SER A 489 12.44 29.51 11.04
CA SER A 489 11.26 28.93 11.68
C SER A 489 11.01 29.54 13.07
N GLY A 490 9.74 29.77 13.42
CA GLY A 490 9.35 30.28 14.74
C GLY A 490 9.20 29.13 15.76
N GLU A 491 9.08 29.46 17.05
CA GLU A 491 8.96 28.44 18.11
C GLU A 491 7.60 27.68 18.11
N ASP A 492 6.60 28.11 17.34
CA ASP A 492 5.18 27.79 17.60
C ASP A 492 4.43 26.97 16.50
N ALA A 493 5.08 26.47 15.44
CA ALA A 493 4.40 25.64 14.42
C ALA A 493 4.89 24.18 14.39
N GLU A 494 3.96 23.23 14.16
CA GLU A 494 4.27 21.79 14.08
C GLU A 494 5.27 21.45 12.95
N ASN A 495 5.20 22.19 11.84
CA ASN A 495 6.16 22.11 10.72
C ASN A 495 7.57 22.60 11.10
N ASP A 496 7.68 23.54 12.04
CA ASP A 496 8.96 24.14 12.45
C ASP A 496 9.76 23.17 13.34
N LYS A 497 9.07 22.35 14.13
CA LYS A 497 9.68 21.25 14.91
C LYS A 497 10.30 20.17 14.02
N GLU A 498 9.65 19.82 12.90
CA GLU A 498 10.21 18.85 11.97
C GLU A 498 11.49 19.38 11.33
N VAL A 499 11.51 20.64 10.87
CA VAL A 499 12.70 21.24 10.25
C VAL A 499 13.89 21.23 11.22
N HIS A 500 13.68 21.65 12.47
CA HIS A 500 14.70 21.61 13.51
C HIS A 500 15.27 20.20 13.73
N GLU A 501 14.38 19.22 13.82
CA GLU A 501 14.76 17.84 14.05
C GLU A 501 15.56 17.25 12.88
N TYR A 502 15.15 17.49 11.63
CA TYR A 502 15.90 17.05 10.46
C TYR A 502 17.24 17.79 10.32
N ALA A 503 17.29 19.09 10.63
CA ALA A 503 18.53 19.87 10.65
C ALA A 503 19.54 19.25 11.63
N ALA A 504 19.11 18.88 12.84
CA ALA A 504 19.95 18.23 13.83
C ALA A 504 20.46 16.85 13.37
N LEU A 505 19.63 16.07 12.68
CA LEU A 505 20.00 14.73 12.21
C LEU A 505 21.00 14.74 11.04
N ILE A 506 20.90 15.69 10.12
CA ILE A 506 21.79 15.76 8.96
C ILE A 506 23.12 16.49 9.27
N ALA A 507 23.13 17.36 10.29
CA ALA A 507 24.27 18.19 10.66
C ALA A 507 25.61 17.44 10.81
N PRO A 508 25.69 16.18 11.29
CA PRO A 508 26.95 15.43 11.37
C PRO A 508 27.56 15.03 10.03
N PHE A 509 26.77 15.00 8.95
CA PHE A 509 27.17 14.46 7.65
C PHE A 509 27.61 15.53 6.64
N GLN A 510 28.16 16.65 7.12
CA GLN A 510 28.56 17.78 6.27
C GLN A 510 29.42 17.31 5.09
N ARG A 511 29.03 17.64 3.85
CA ARG A 511 29.62 17.22 2.56
C ARG A 511 29.23 15.84 2.03
N ASN A 512 28.47 15.05 2.80
CA ASN A 512 27.82 13.82 2.37
C ASN A 512 26.30 13.95 2.58
N ASP A 513 25.75 15.09 2.18
CA ASP A 513 24.39 15.54 2.47
C ASP A 513 23.65 15.99 1.20
N ALA A 514 24.20 15.70 0.02
CA ALA A 514 23.65 16.15 -1.24
C ALA A 514 22.64 15.17 -1.85
N MET A 515 21.64 15.73 -2.51
CA MET A 515 20.72 15.01 -3.39
C MET A 515 20.66 15.73 -4.73
N GLU A 516 20.73 14.97 -5.82
CA GLU A 516 20.66 15.51 -7.17
C GLU A 516 19.73 14.70 -8.06
N LEU A 517 18.81 15.39 -8.74
CA LEU A 517 17.96 14.85 -9.79
C LEU A 517 18.39 15.47 -11.13
N SER A 518 18.69 14.64 -12.12
CA SER A 518 19.02 15.10 -13.48
C SER A 518 18.20 14.40 -14.54
N LEU A 519 17.89 15.09 -15.63
CA LEU A 519 17.25 14.58 -16.84
C LEU A 519 18.10 14.98 -18.04
N GLN A 520 18.56 13.99 -18.80
CA GLN A 520 19.42 14.17 -19.96
C GLN A 520 18.84 13.44 -21.18
N ALA A 521 18.96 14.05 -22.36
CA ALA A 521 18.59 13.46 -23.63
C ALA A 521 19.83 13.26 -24.51
N GLU A 522 19.98 12.06 -25.05
CA GLU A 522 21.06 11.68 -25.96
C GLU A 522 20.47 10.81 -27.08
N ASP A 523 20.66 11.24 -28.32
CA ASP A 523 20.07 10.62 -29.51
C ASP A 523 18.55 10.39 -29.37
N ARG A 524 18.11 9.13 -29.27
CA ARG A 524 16.71 8.70 -29.10
C ARG A 524 16.39 8.25 -27.67
N THR A 525 17.28 8.55 -26.73
CA THR A 525 17.22 8.10 -25.34
C THR A 525 17.10 9.28 -24.39
N ILE A 526 16.26 9.14 -23.37
CA ILE A 526 16.19 10.06 -22.23
C ILE A 526 16.53 9.30 -20.95
N GLU A 527 17.45 9.85 -20.16
CA GLU A 527 17.88 9.30 -18.88
C GLU A 527 17.50 10.26 -17.75
N GLY A 528 16.69 9.77 -16.81
CA GLY A 528 16.50 10.38 -15.51
C GLY A 528 17.44 9.74 -14.50
N ARG A 529 18.18 10.51 -13.72
CA ARG A 529 19.09 10.00 -12.69
C ARG A 529 18.87 10.72 -11.37
N LEU A 530 18.78 9.94 -10.31
CA LEU A 530 18.75 10.39 -8.93
C LEU A 530 20.05 9.95 -8.24
N ARG A 531 20.88 10.90 -7.83
CA ARG A 531 22.06 10.69 -7.00
C ARG A 531 21.74 11.10 -5.56
N ILE A 532 22.08 10.25 -4.61
CA ILE A 532 21.90 10.50 -3.18
C ILE A 532 23.20 10.16 -2.45
N ASP A 533 23.64 11.09 -1.61
CA ASP A 533 24.72 10.94 -0.64
C ASP A 533 24.28 10.11 0.58
N MET A 534 25.17 9.29 1.15
CA MET A 534 24.82 8.38 2.23
C MET A 534 24.41 9.06 3.54
N GLY A 535 24.86 10.29 3.82
CA GLY A 535 24.39 11.02 5.00
C GLY A 535 22.89 11.35 4.93
N VAL A 536 22.36 11.59 3.73
CA VAL A 536 20.91 11.76 3.51
C VAL A 536 20.17 10.45 3.83
N VAL A 537 20.70 9.32 3.40
CA VAL A 537 20.12 7.99 3.70
C VAL A 537 20.09 7.75 5.22
N ARG A 538 21.21 8.03 5.91
CA ARG A 538 21.33 7.85 7.37
C ARG A 538 20.36 8.73 8.15
N MET A 539 20.25 10.01 7.77
CA MET A 539 19.27 10.94 8.38
C MET A 539 17.84 10.41 8.24
N LEU A 540 17.48 9.89 7.07
CA LEU A 540 16.14 9.36 6.85
C LEU A 540 15.92 8.02 7.57
N ALA A 541 16.98 7.22 7.68
CA ALA A 541 16.95 5.94 8.34
C ALA A 541 16.74 6.08 9.85
N SER A 542 17.32 7.09 10.51
CA SER A 542 17.09 7.36 11.95
C SER A 542 15.66 7.78 12.28
N LYS A 543 14.86 8.14 11.27
CA LYS A 543 13.43 8.44 11.40
C LYS A 543 12.54 7.27 11.02
N LEU A 544 13.11 6.19 10.49
CA LEU A 544 12.37 4.95 10.37
C LEU A 544 12.10 4.45 11.79
N PRO A 545 10.88 3.99 12.11
CA PRO A 545 10.72 3.01 13.17
C PRO A 545 11.42 1.73 12.69
N ILE A 546 12.76 1.76 12.68
CA ILE A 546 13.51 0.55 12.88
C ILE A 546 13.23 0.29 14.36
N GLU A 547 12.26 -0.57 14.66
CA GLU A 547 12.33 -1.28 15.93
C GLU A 547 13.78 -1.71 16.02
N SER A 548 14.53 -1.15 16.96
CA SER A 548 15.87 -1.62 17.23
C SER A 548 15.67 -3.06 17.65
N LYS A 549 15.78 -3.96 16.68
CA LYS A 549 16.06 -5.36 16.90
C LYS A 549 17.43 -5.37 17.54
N ASP A 550 17.44 -5.17 18.84
CA ASP A 550 18.34 -5.88 19.73
C ASP A 550 17.94 -7.37 19.70
N ASP A 551 17.84 -7.96 18.50
CA ASP A 551 17.68 -9.38 18.24
C ASP A 551 19.07 -9.85 17.82
N SER A 552 19.91 -10.06 18.82
CA SER A 552 20.51 -11.39 18.80
C SER A 552 19.32 -12.34 18.94
N PRO A 553 18.99 -13.20 17.96
CA PRO A 553 17.86 -14.11 18.09
C PRO A 553 18.12 -14.99 19.32
N ARG A 554 17.49 -14.62 20.44
CA ARG A 554 17.29 -15.54 21.54
C ARG A 554 16.20 -16.44 21.05
N LYS A 555 16.61 -17.64 20.65
CA LYS A 555 15.72 -18.74 20.32
C LYS A 555 14.52 -18.76 21.27
N ILE A 556 13.33 -18.47 20.74
CA ILE A 556 12.10 -18.46 21.53
C ILE A 556 11.69 -19.92 21.67
N ASP A 557 12.13 -20.55 22.76
CA ASP A 557 11.77 -21.93 23.06
C ASP A 557 10.45 -22.02 23.86
N GLN A 558 9.91 -20.89 24.35
CA GLN A 558 8.72 -20.85 25.21
C GLN A 558 7.85 -19.60 24.98
N VAL A 559 6.54 -19.78 25.14
CA VAL A 559 5.53 -18.72 25.23
C VAL A 559 5.65 -18.03 26.59
N PRO A 560 5.64 -16.68 26.65
CA PRO A 560 5.64 -15.95 27.91
C PRO A 560 4.50 -16.38 28.82
N GLY A 561 4.86 -16.74 30.06
CA GLY A 561 3.89 -17.21 31.06
C GLY A 561 3.09 -16.12 31.76
N THR A 562 3.53 -14.87 31.63
CA THR A 562 3.05 -13.69 32.37
C THR A 562 3.29 -12.44 31.53
N LEU A 563 2.45 -11.42 31.73
CA LEU A 563 2.62 -10.07 31.20
C LEU A 563 3.76 -9.35 31.94
N GLN A 564 4.67 -8.72 31.19
CA GLN A 564 5.93 -8.14 31.66
C GLN A 564 6.15 -6.73 31.08
N LEU A 565 5.22 -5.82 31.34
CA LEU A 565 5.35 -4.40 30.96
C LEU A 565 6.21 -3.63 31.98
N GLN A 566 6.78 -2.51 31.55
CA GLN A 566 7.59 -1.60 32.35
C GLN A 566 6.89 -0.25 32.56
N ALA A 567 7.24 0.45 33.63
CA ALA A 567 6.74 1.80 33.86
C ALA A 567 7.25 2.74 32.76
N GLY A 568 6.35 3.50 32.15
CA GLY A 568 6.62 4.33 30.98
C GLY A 568 6.29 3.66 29.63
N ASP A 569 5.89 2.39 29.62
CA ASP A 569 5.39 1.75 28.40
C ASP A 569 4.03 2.36 28.01
N ASP A 570 3.90 2.79 26.76
CA ASP A 570 2.67 3.30 26.16
C ASP A 570 2.27 2.43 24.97
N PHE A 571 0.99 2.11 24.84
CA PHE A 571 0.46 1.34 23.71
C PHE A 571 -1.02 1.59 23.47
N GLN A 572 -1.51 1.20 22.28
CA GLN A 572 -2.91 1.30 21.91
C GLN A 572 -3.45 -0.06 21.51
N TRP A 573 -4.69 -0.36 21.92
CA TRP A 573 -5.44 -1.46 21.32
C TRP A 573 -6.79 -1.02 20.83
N THR A 574 -7.14 -1.47 19.63
CA THR A 574 -8.50 -1.41 19.09
C THR A 574 -9.20 -2.74 19.34
N PHE A 575 -10.35 -2.69 20.00
CA PHE A 575 -11.28 -3.79 20.18
C PHE A 575 -12.37 -3.66 19.11
N HIS A 576 -12.19 -4.38 18.00
CA HIS A 576 -13.13 -4.40 16.89
C HIS A 576 -14.04 -5.63 17.00
N THR A 577 -15.36 -5.43 16.93
CA THR A 577 -16.36 -6.49 16.91
C THR A 577 -17.29 -6.31 15.72
N ASP A 578 -17.38 -7.33 14.87
CA ASP A 578 -18.39 -7.49 13.84
C ASP A 578 -19.40 -8.55 14.30
N GLY A 579 -20.66 -8.15 14.42
CA GLY A 579 -21.73 -8.94 15.01
C GLY A 579 -22.94 -9.06 14.10
N GLU A 580 -23.45 -10.27 13.95
CA GLU A 580 -24.76 -10.54 13.36
C GLU A 580 -25.64 -11.28 14.37
N VAL A 581 -26.86 -10.78 14.57
CA VAL A 581 -27.86 -11.40 15.45
C VAL A 581 -29.16 -11.59 14.68
N ALA A 582 -29.57 -12.84 14.50
CA ALA A 582 -30.84 -13.20 13.90
C ALA A 582 -31.81 -13.69 14.98
N THR A 583 -32.98 -13.06 15.08
CA THR A 583 -34.04 -13.45 16.01
C THR A 583 -35.36 -13.70 15.26
N THR A 584 -36.23 -14.54 15.81
CA THR A 584 -37.59 -14.71 15.29
C THR A 584 -38.60 -14.20 16.32
N ILE A 585 -39.41 -13.22 15.94
CA ILE A 585 -40.48 -12.65 16.78
C ILE A 585 -41.78 -12.76 16.00
N ASP A 586 -42.79 -13.41 16.58
CA ASP A 586 -44.13 -13.60 15.98
C ASP A 586 -44.12 -14.23 14.57
N GLY A 587 -43.13 -15.08 14.29
CA GLY A 587 -42.93 -15.73 12.99
C GLY A 587 -42.18 -14.89 11.95
N GLU A 588 -41.86 -13.63 12.26
CA GLU A 588 -41.03 -12.76 11.43
C GLU A 588 -39.56 -12.83 11.85
N LYS A 589 -38.67 -13.01 10.87
CA LYS A 589 -37.22 -12.99 11.09
C LYS A 589 -36.71 -11.57 11.12
N ARG A 590 -35.97 -11.21 12.18
CA ARG A 590 -35.25 -9.93 12.31
C ARG A 590 -33.76 -10.20 12.33
N LEU A 591 -33.02 -9.46 11.51
CA LEU A 591 -31.57 -9.50 11.45
C LEU A 591 -31.04 -8.14 11.90
N GLU A 592 -30.13 -8.16 12.87
CA GLU A 592 -29.39 -7.01 13.36
C GLU A 592 -27.91 -7.24 13.05
N ARG A 593 -27.27 -6.23 12.47
CA ARG A 593 -25.84 -6.23 12.12
C ARG A 593 -25.17 -5.07 12.86
N SER A 594 -24.00 -5.28 13.44
CA SER A 594 -23.26 -4.23 14.14
C SER A 594 -21.76 -4.37 14.00
N ILE A 595 -21.08 -3.30 13.58
CA ILE A 595 -19.63 -3.12 13.73
C ILE A 595 -19.39 -2.13 14.87
N ASN A 596 -18.59 -2.54 15.85
CA ASN A 596 -18.15 -1.68 16.94
C ASN A 596 -16.62 -1.70 17.01
N ALA A 597 -15.96 -0.55 17.03
CA ALA A 597 -14.53 -0.45 17.30
C ALA A 597 -14.27 0.54 18.43
N LEU A 598 -13.66 0.06 19.51
CA LEU A 598 -13.27 0.86 20.66
C LEU A 598 -11.75 0.87 20.77
N THR A 599 -11.12 2.03 20.61
CA THR A 599 -9.66 2.16 20.75
C THR A 599 -9.32 2.78 22.10
N TYR A 600 -8.44 2.10 22.83
CA TYR A 600 -7.94 2.54 24.12
C TYR A 600 -6.46 2.88 24.04
N ASP A 601 -6.09 3.99 24.67
CA ASP A 601 -4.72 4.36 24.96
C ASP A 601 -4.38 3.85 26.36
N PHE A 602 -3.31 3.05 26.45
CA PHE A 602 -2.80 2.49 27.69
C PHE A 602 -1.43 3.08 28.01
N GLN A 603 -1.29 3.54 29.26
CA GLN A 603 -0.04 4.05 29.78
C GLN A 603 0.30 3.35 31.09
N VAL A 604 1.44 2.66 31.14
CA VAL A 604 1.91 1.96 32.34
C VAL A 604 2.56 2.96 33.29
N THR A 605 1.84 3.34 34.33
CA THR A 605 2.24 4.39 35.26
C THR A 605 3.18 3.90 36.37
N ASP A 606 3.02 2.66 36.81
CA ASP A 606 3.82 2.07 37.89
C ASP A 606 3.85 0.54 37.76
N VAL A 607 4.96 -0.08 38.16
CA VAL A 607 5.13 -1.54 38.22
C VAL A 607 5.77 -1.89 39.56
N ARG A 608 5.02 -2.60 40.40
CA ARG A 608 5.46 -3.01 41.73
C ARG A 608 6.46 -4.16 41.66
N SER A 609 7.20 -4.36 42.75
CA SER A 609 8.18 -5.45 42.88
C SER A 609 7.58 -6.86 42.79
N ASP A 610 6.26 -7.00 42.99
CA ASP A 610 5.53 -8.26 42.84
C ASP A 610 4.98 -8.49 41.41
N GLY A 611 5.29 -7.59 40.47
CA GLY A 611 4.82 -7.65 39.08
C GLY A 611 3.42 -7.07 38.86
N THR A 612 2.78 -6.50 39.89
CA THR A 612 1.50 -5.80 39.74
C THR A 612 1.71 -4.43 39.07
N MET A 613 0.96 -4.17 38.01
CA MET A 613 1.04 -2.98 37.17
C MET A 613 -0.15 -2.04 37.43
N GLN A 614 0.12 -0.73 37.43
CA GLN A 614 -0.90 0.32 37.37
C GLN A 614 -0.91 0.91 35.96
N ILE A 615 -2.00 0.70 35.23
CA ILE A 615 -2.13 1.14 33.83
C ILE A 615 -3.27 2.13 33.72
N ALA A 616 -2.99 3.37 33.32
CA ALA A 616 -4.02 4.32 32.93
C ALA A 616 -4.56 3.92 31.56
N ALA A 617 -5.88 3.78 31.44
CA ALA A 617 -6.57 3.43 30.21
C ALA A 617 -7.60 4.51 29.88
N ALA A 618 -7.49 5.12 28.70
CA ALA A 618 -8.42 6.13 28.21
C ALA A 618 -8.94 5.73 26.82
N LEU A 619 -10.25 5.88 26.59
CA LEU A 619 -10.83 5.65 25.27
C LEU A 619 -10.44 6.80 24.35
N SER A 620 -9.81 6.53 23.21
CA SER A 620 -9.34 7.54 22.25
C SER A 620 -10.17 7.58 20.96
N HIS A 621 -10.84 6.48 20.59
CA HIS A 621 -11.69 6.43 19.41
C HIS A 621 -12.86 5.45 19.58
N VAL A 622 -14.01 5.82 19.02
CA VAL A 622 -15.25 5.02 19.00
C VAL A 622 -15.82 5.02 17.59
N LEU A 623 -16.04 3.84 17.04
CA LEU A 623 -16.82 3.60 15.83
C LEU A 623 -17.97 2.64 16.17
N ILE A 624 -19.18 3.02 15.80
CA ILE A 624 -20.38 2.19 15.90
C ILE A 624 -21.11 2.31 14.56
N ASP A 625 -21.35 1.18 13.92
CA ASP A 625 -22.14 1.08 12.68
C ASP A 625 -23.13 -0.06 12.84
N LYS A 626 -24.38 0.28 13.08
CA LYS A 626 -25.43 -0.64 13.44
C LYS A 626 -26.56 -0.58 12.42
N THR A 627 -26.98 -1.72 11.92
CA THR A 627 -28.14 -1.86 11.04
C THR A 627 -29.22 -2.68 11.73
N THR A 628 -30.37 -2.07 11.93
CA THR A 628 -31.59 -2.67 12.51
C THR A 628 -32.72 -2.69 11.47
N PRO A 629 -33.81 -3.43 11.71
CA PRO A 629 -35.02 -3.33 10.89
C PRO A 629 -35.59 -1.91 10.76
N GLU A 630 -35.35 -1.05 11.76
CA GLU A 630 -35.80 0.34 11.83
C GLU A 630 -34.90 1.32 11.05
N GLY A 631 -33.65 0.94 10.77
CA GLY A 631 -32.69 1.75 10.02
C GLY A 631 -31.23 1.47 10.36
N ARG A 632 -30.32 2.16 9.65
CA ARG A 632 -28.88 2.12 9.91
C ARG A 632 -28.45 3.37 10.68
N GLU A 633 -27.66 3.17 11.72
CA GLU A 633 -27.11 4.18 12.61
C GLU A 633 -25.58 4.09 12.57
N VAL A 634 -24.91 5.21 12.29
CA VAL A 634 -23.45 5.27 12.22
C VAL A 634 -22.94 6.42 13.09
N PHE A 635 -21.99 6.13 13.96
CA PHE A 635 -21.25 7.09 14.77
C PHE A 635 -19.75 6.79 14.66
N ASP A 636 -18.98 7.76 14.19
CA ASP A 636 -17.52 7.73 14.19
C ASP A 636 -17.03 8.96 14.96
N SER A 637 -16.31 8.76 16.07
CA SER A 637 -15.81 9.88 16.86
C SER A 637 -14.74 10.71 16.15
N ALA A 638 -14.09 10.16 15.10
CA ALA A 638 -13.17 10.92 14.25
C ALA A 638 -13.91 11.80 13.22
N HIS A 639 -15.14 11.41 12.86
CA HIS A 639 -16.00 12.11 11.90
C HIS A 639 -17.46 12.15 12.42
N PRO A 640 -17.73 12.87 13.53
CA PRO A 640 -19.03 12.81 14.17
C PRO A 640 -20.14 13.37 13.24
N PRO A 641 -21.34 12.77 13.24
CA PRO A 641 -22.49 13.31 12.51
C PRO A 641 -22.84 14.73 12.96
N THR A 642 -23.63 15.46 12.15
CA THR A 642 -24.08 16.80 12.57
C THR A 642 -25.00 16.67 13.80
N PRO A 643 -24.95 17.61 14.77
CA PRO A 643 -25.73 17.51 16.02
C PRO A 643 -27.24 17.32 15.80
N GLU A 644 -27.79 17.83 14.70
CA GLU A 644 -29.20 17.72 14.31
C GLU A 644 -29.59 16.30 13.86
N SER A 645 -28.60 15.49 13.44
CA SER A 645 -28.78 14.11 12.96
C SER A 645 -28.41 13.06 14.03
N MET A 646 -27.85 13.48 15.16
CA MET A 646 -27.44 12.59 16.24
C MET A 646 -28.62 12.21 17.14
N THR A 647 -28.73 10.94 17.49
CA THR A 647 -29.60 10.51 18.60
C THR A 647 -29.00 10.91 19.94
N ALA A 648 -29.81 10.96 21.00
CA ALA A 648 -29.32 11.21 22.35
C ALA A 648 -28.25 10.18 22.78
N GLU A 649 -28.36 8.95 22.30
CA GLU A 649 -27.39 7.87 22.51
C GLU A 649 -26.05 8.16 21.80
N MET A 650 -26.08 8.60 20.53
CA MET A 650 -24.88 8.99 19.79
C MET A 650 -24.12 10.15 20.45
N MET A 651 -24.85 11.12 21.00
CA MET A 651 -24.23 12.26 21.70
C MET A 651 -23.44 11.80 22.93
N LEU A 652 -23.86 10.70 23.57
CA LEU A 652 -23.25 10.18 24.78
C LEU A 652 -22.06 9.25 24.49
N TYR A 653 -21.89 8.74 23.27
CA TYR A 653 -20.69 7.98 22.87
C TYR A 653 -19.43 8.86 22.77
N GLY A 654 -19.57 10.11 22.33
CA GLY A 654 -18.43 11.01 22.20
C GLY A 654 -17.89 11.54 23.53
N VAL A 655 -18.74 11.68 24.56
CA VAL A 655 -18.36 12.36 25.81
C VAL A 655 -17.44 11.53 26.71
N VAL A 656 -17.37 10.21 26.52
CA VAL A 656 -16.49 9.32 27.29
C VAL A 656 -15.03 9.33 26.83
N ILE A 657 -14.74 9.93 25.67
CA ILE A 657 -13.40 9.96 25.07
C ILE A 657 -12.44 10.82 25.90
N GLY A 658 -11.23 10.30 26.11
CA GLY A 658 -10.14 10.97 26.81
C GLY A 658 -10.25 10.98 28.33
N GLU A 659 -11.21 10.25 28.92
CA GLU A 659 -11.35 10.13 30.38
C GLU A 659 -10.63 8.87 30.90
N PRO A 660 -9.48 9.01 31.59
CA PRO A 660 -8.71 7.86 32.03
C PRO A 660 -9.32 7.21 33.27
N VAL A 661 -9.33 5.87 33.26
CA VAL A 661 -9.49 5.03 34.46
C VAL A 661 -8.16 4.32 34.74
N VAL A 662 -7.93 3.93 35.99
CA VAL A 662 -6.69 3.24 36.37
C VAL A 662 -6.97 1.76 36.61
N LEU A 663 -6.33 0.90 35.84
CA LEU A 663 -6.37 -0.55 35.94
C LEU A 663 -5.21 -1.02 36.84
N THR A 664 -5.53 -1.81 37.87
CA THR A 664 -4.53 -2.59 38.60
C THR A 664 -4.49 -4.00 38.01
N ILE A 665 -3.43 -4.37 37.31
CA ILE A 665 -3.30 -5.65 36.61
C ILE A 665 -2.18 -6.47 37.22
N ARG A 666 -2.43 -7.75 37.49
CA ARG A 666 -1.41 -8.70 37.99
C ARG A 666 -0.54 -9.22 36.84
N SER A 667 0.62 -9.78 37.17
CA SER A 667 1.52 -10.37 36.17
C SER A 667 0.91 -11.55 35.39
N ASP A 668 -0.11 -12.23 35.93
CA ASP A 668 -0.87 -13.26 35.21
C ASP A 668 -1.97 -12.69 34.29
N GLY A 669 -2.04 -11.37 34.15
CA GLY A 669 -2.98 -10.66 33.30
C GLY A 669 -4.37 -10.45 33.90
N ALA A 670 -4.63 -10.98 35.12
CA ALA A 670 -5.88 -10.73 35.81
C ALA A 670 -5.99 -9.25 36.21
N ILE A 671 -7.09 -8.61 35.83
CA ILE A 671 -7.44 -7.27 36.32
C ILE A 671 -7.87 -7.43 37.78
N ALA A 672 -7.16 -6.82 38.73
CA ALA A 672 -7.48 -6.90 40.15
C ALA A 672 -8.48 -5.82 40.59
N ALA A 673 -8.32 -4.59 40.10
CA ALA A 673 -9.18 -3.45 40.44
C ALA A 673 -9.24 -2.44 39.30
N ILE A 674 -10.35 -1.69 39.21
CA ILE A 674 -10.47 -0.51 38.35
C ILE A 674 -10.83 0.68 39.22
N SER A 675 -9.99 1.71 39.22
CA SER A 675 -10.15 2.92 40.04
C SER A 675 -10.43 4.14 39.18
N GLY A 676 -11.12 5.13 39.75
CA GLY A 676 -11.41 6.41 39.08
C GLY A 676 -12.72 6.46 38.29
N VAL A 677 -13.44 5.34 38.15
CA VAL A 677 -14.71 5.25 37.38
C VAL A 677 -15.74 6.31 37.81
N ASN A 678 -16.13 6.36 39.09
CA ASN A 678 -17.12 7.34 39.57
C ASN A 678 -16.68 8.79 39.36
N LYS A 679 -15.37 9.07 39.50
CA LYS A 679 -14.83 10.42 39.27
C LYS A 679 -14.92 10.80 37.79
N ALA A 680 -14.63 9.86 36.90
CA ALA A 680 -14.78 10.04 35.46
C ALA A 680 -16.25 10.26 35.07
N ILE A 681 -17.19 9.47 35.60
CA ILE A 681 -18.64 9.65 35.37
C ILE A 681 -19.08 11.07 35.74
N GLU A 682 -18.81 11.52 36.99
CA GLU A 682 -19.22 12.86 37.42
C GLU A 682 -18.56 13.96 36.59
N HIS A 683 -17.27 13.79 36.25
CA HIS A 683 -16.56 14.75 35.39
C HIS A 683 -17.19 14.85 34.00
N ILE A 684 -17.52 13.73 33.36
CA ILE A 684 -18.18 13.68 32.06
C ILE A 684 -19.54 14.39 32.12
N VAL A 685 -20.37 14.01 33.09
CA VAL A 685 -21.74 14.52 33.25
C VAL A 685 -21.74 16.03 33.52
N ASP A 686 -20.81 16.52 34.34
CA ASP A 686 -20.78 17.92 34.74
C ASP A 686 -20.07 18.84 33.71
N THR A 687 -19.16 18.30 32.88
CA THR A 687 -18.31 19.13 31.99
C THR A 687 -18.49 18.89 30.49
N LYS A 688 -18.89 17.69 30.06
CA LYS A 688 -18.95 17.31 28.64
C LYS A 688 -20.37 17.13 28.10
N VAL A 689 -21.35 16.93 28.96
CA VAL A 689 -22.76 16.80 28.56
C VAL A 689 -23.40 18.18 28.42
N ASN A 690 -24.06 18.43 27.30
CA ASN A 690 -24.84 19.65 27.10
C ASN A 690 -26.24 19.50 27.74
N PRO A 691 -26.57 20.27 28.81
CA PRO A 691 -27.85 20.15 29.50
C PRO A 691 -29.04 20.66 28.66
N ALA A 692 -28.79 21.35 27.55
CA ALA A 692 -29.84 21.76 26.62
C ALA A 692 -30.32 20.62 25.70
N THR A 693 -29.54 19.53 25.59
CA THR A 693 -29.82 18.41 24.68
C THR A 693 -30.13 17.11 25.41
N VAL A 694 -29.54 16.86 26.58
CA VAL A 694 -29.81 15.67 27.41
C VAL A 694 -29.89 16.09 28.89
N GLU A 695 -30.90 15.60 29.62
CA GLU A 695 -31.04 15.88 31.05
C GLU A 695 -29.91 15.22 31.85
N ARG A 696 -29.44 15.89 32.92
CA ARG A 696 -28.31 15.43 33.75
C ARG A 696 -28.51 14.01 34.29
N ASP A 697 -29.70 13.70 34.79
CA ASP A 697 -29.98 12.37 35.38
C ASP A 697 -30.02 11.27 34.31
N GLN A 698 -30.50 11.59 33.10
CA GLN A 698 -30.49 10.67 31.96
C GLN A 698 -29.07 10.43 31.45
N ALA A 699 -28.26 11.48 31.33
CA ALA A 699 -26.86 11.38 30.95
C ALA A 699 -26.05 10.61 32.00
N HIS A 700 -26.30 10.87 33.29
CA HIS A 700 -25.66 10.15 34.39
C HIS A 700 -26.00 8.66 34.36
N ALA A 701 -27.27 8.29 34.18
CA ALA A 701 -27.70 6.90 34.06
C ALA A 701 -27.02 6.19 32.86
N PHE A 702 -26.97 6.84 31.70
CA PHE A 702 -26.37 6.26 30.50
C PHE A 702 -24.84 6.14 30.60
N VAL A 703 -24.15 7.20 31.02
CA VAL A 703 -22.69 7.20 31.21
C VAL A 703 -22.31 6.19 32.30
N SER A 704 -23.11 6.05 33.36
CA SER A 704 -22.92 5.00 34.37
C SER A 704 -23.10 3.60 33.80
N GLN A 705 -23.98 3.41 32.82
CA GLN A 705 -24.16 2.12 32.15
C GLN A 705 -22.98 1.80 31.23
N LEU A 706 -22.50 2.78 30.46
CA LEU A 706 -21.38 2.63 29.53
C LEU A 706 -20.03 2.49 30.26
N LEU A 707 -19.84 3.27 31.32
CA LEU A 707 -18.61 3.35 32.12
C LEU A 707 -18.87 2.81 33.53
N ASN A 708 -19.13 1.51 33.65
CA ASN A 708 -19.15 0.83 34.95
C ASN A 708 -17.94 -0.11 35.12
N GLU A 709 -17.51 -0.31 36.36
CA GLU A 709 -16.32 -1.11 36.68
C GLU A 709 -16.41 -2.54 36.12
N GLN A 710 -17.58 -3.18 36.23
CA GLN A 710 -17.74 -4.55 35.76
C GLN A 710 -17.69 -4.64 34.22
N GLY A 711 -18.40 -3.78 33.52
CA GLY A 711 -18.41 -3.74 32.05
C GLY A 711 -17.04 -3.40 31.45
N LEU A 712 -16.29 -2.50 32.09
CA LEU A 712 -14.91 -2.21 31.69
C LEU A 712 -13.99 -3.41 31.89
N ARG A 713 -14.10 -4.06 33.04
CA ARG A 713 -13.36 -5.29 33.34
C ARG A 713 -13.64 -6.34 32.27
N ASP A 714 -14.91 -6.63 32.02
CA ASP A 714 -15.34 -7.67 31.07
C ASP A 714 -14.90 -7.35 29.62
N SER A 715 -14.93 -6.07 29.24
CA SER A 715 -14.50 -5.62 27.91
C SER A 715 -12.98 -5.75 27.71
N LEU A 716 -12.20 -5.43 28.75
CA LEU A 716 -10.73 -5.38 28.67
C LEU A 716 -10.07 -6.73 28.99
N THR A 717 -10.72 -7.59 29.78
CA THR A 717 -10.20 -8.90 30.21
C THR A 717 -9.71 -9.75 29.03
N ARG A 718 -10.36 -9.70 27.86
CA ARG A 718 -9.94 -10.48 26.67
C ARG A 718 -8.57 -10.10 26.13
N GLY A 719 -8.12 -8.87 26.35
CA GLY A 719 -6.78 -8.41 25.99
C GLY A 719 -5.70 -8.80 26.99
N PHE A 720 -6.07 -9.20 28.21
CA PHE A 720 -5.12 -9.42 29.31
C PHE A 720 -5.17 -10.82 29.93
N GLU A 721 -6.31 -11.51 30.02
CA GLU A 721 -6.46 -12.72 30.85
C GLU A 721 -6.42 -14.03 30.04
N PHE A 722 -5.32 -14.28 29.34
CA PHE A 722 -5.07 -15.55 28.62
C PHE A 722 -3.78 -16.26 29.06
N TYR A 723 -2.99 -15.66 29.95
CA TYR A 723 -1.68 -16.19 30.33
C TYR A 723 -1.78 -17.47 31.20
N PRO A 724 -0.93 -18.47 30.96
CA PRO A 724 -0.86 -19.70 31.76
C PRO A 724 -0.32 -19.49 33.19
N GLY A 725 0.28 -18.33 33.50
CA GLY A 725 0.88 -18.00 34.80
C GLY A 725 2.32 -18.54 34.97
N HIS A 726 2.82 -19.30 34.00
CA HIS A 726 4.17 -19.87 33.93
C HIS A 726 4.51 -20.08 32.45
N ALA A 727 5.80 -20.03 32.09
CA ALA A 727 6.20 -20.20 30.69
C ALA A 727 5.86 -21.60 30.17
N VAL A 728 5.37 -21.70 28.93
CA VAL A 728 4.92 -22.96 28.31
C VAL A 728 5.60 -23.18 26.96
N SER A 729 5.87 -24.45 26.62
CA SER A 729 6.55 -24.82 25.38
C SER A 729 5.56 -25.03 24.23
N ALA A 730 6.04 -25.09 22.98
CA ALA A 730 5.18 -25.42 21.83
C ALA A 730 4.45 -26.75 22.05
N GLY A 731 3.13 -26.75 21.83
CA GLY A 731 2.26 -27.91 21.98
C GLY A 731 1.60 -28.02 23.35
N ASP A 732 2.10 -27.34 24.38
CA ASP A 732 1.52 -27.32 25.73
C ASP A 732 0.12 -26.70 25.72
N ARG A 733 -0.71 -27.16 26.66
CA ARG A 733 -2.13 -26.79 26.77
C ARG A 733 -2.47 -26.34 28.18
N TRP A 734 -3.31 -25.32 28.28
CA TRP A 734 -3.89 -24.88 29.55
C TRP A 734 -5.33 -24.44 29.37
N THR A 735 -6.05 -24.36 30.47
CA THR A 735 -7.43 -23.89 30.48
C THR A 735 -7.60 -22.67 31.38
N ARG A 736 -8.55 -21.81 31.01
CA ARG A 736 -9.06 -20.70 31.83
C ARG A 736 -10.57 -20.63 31.66
N GLN A 737 -11.26 -20.40 32.76
CA GLN A 737 -12.64 -19.95 32.67
C GLN A 737 -12.64 -18.44 32.57
N SER A 738 -13.47 -17.91 31.67
CA SER A 738 -13.74 -16.47 31.59
C SER A 738 -15.25 -16.27 31.58
N GLU A 739 -15.72 -15.31 32.35
CA GLU A 739 -17.11 -14.85 32.25
C GLU A 739 -17.25 -13.92 31.04
N ASN A 740 -18.38 -14.00 30.36
CA ASN A 740 -18.72 -13.14 29.23
C ASN A 740 -20.03 -12.41 29.50
N LEU A 741 -20.05 -11.12 29.17
CA LEU A 741 -21.25 -10.31 29.09
C LEU A 741 -21.44 -9.82 27.66
N THR A 742 -21.95 -10.68 26.78
CA THR A 742 -22.76 -10.17 25.67
C THR A 742 -24.18 -9.90 26.21
N ILE A 743 -25.18 -9.72 25.34
CA ILE A 743 -26.59 -9.52 25.72
C ILE A 743 -27.11 -10.62 26.71
N MET A 744 -26.41 -11.76 26.81
CA MET A 744 -26.63 -12.84 27.76
C MET A 744 -25.37 -13.11 28.61
N LYS A 745 -25.54 -13.37 29.91
CA LYS A 745 -24.44 -13.78 30.80
C LYS A 745 -24.12 -15.27 30.62
N PHE A 746 -22.92 -15.62 30.17
CA PHE A 746 -22.47 -17.01 30.14
C PHE A 746 -20.99 -17.12 30.43
N SER A 747 -20.55 -18.30 30.85
CA SER A 747 -19.12 -18.59 31.05
C SER A 747 -18.55 -19.31 29.84
N LEU A 748 -17.27 -19.09 29.54
CA LEU A 748 -16.52 -19.81 28.52
C LEU A 748 -15.47 -20.69 29.19
N ASP A 749 -15.44 -21.96 28.81
CA ASP A 749 -14.33 -22.86 29.17
C ASP A 749 -13.27 -22.83 28.05
N ASN A 750 -12.27 -21.97 28.21
CA ASN A 750 -11.26 -21.71 27.20
C ASN A 750 -10.13 -22.74 27.28
N HIS A 751 -9.83 -23.35 26.15
CA HIS A 751 -8.73 -24.30 25.96
C HIS A 751 -7.70 -23.68 25.02
N TYR A 752 -6.54 -23.35 25.57
CA TYR A 752 -5.43 -22.75 24.84
C TYR A 752 -4.39 -23.81 24.49
N GLN A 753 -3.73 -23.63 23.35
CA GLN A 753 -2.57 -24.41 22.96
C GLN A 753 -1.48 -23.50 22.41
N ALA A 754 -0.28 -23.62 22.97
CA ALA A 754 0.90 -22.89 22.52
C ALA A 754 1.36 -23.40 21.15
N LYS A 755 1.65 -22.48 20.24
CA LYS A 755 2.21 -22.74 18.92
C LYS A 755 3.33 -21.73 18.66
N ILE A 756 4.58 -22.17 18.76
CA ILE A 756 5.72 -21.34 18.35
C ILE A 756 5.74 -21.37 16.82
N VAL A 757 5.61 -20.20 16.20
CA VAL A 757 5.52 -20.06 14.73
C VAL A 757 6.91 -19.82 14.16
N SER A 758 7.75 -19.06 14.86
CA SER A 758 9.14 -18.78 14.50
C SER A 758 9.96 -18.35 15.73
N ASP A 759 11.24 -18.04 15.52
CA ASP A 759 12.13 -17.44 16.54
C ASP A 759 11.75 -15.99 16.91
N GLU A 760 10.69 -15.42 16.31
CA GLU A 760 10.20 -14.06 16.56
C GLU A 760 8.70 -13.98 16.86
N GLU A 761 7.95 -15.07 16.66
CA GLU A 761 6.49 -15.07 16.71
C GLU A 761 5.94 -16.23 17.54
N VAL A 762 5.17 -15.87 18.57
CA VAL A 762 4.45 -16.81 19.42
C VAL A 762 2.97 -16.70 19.13
N ALA A 763 2.38 -17.80 18.62
CA ALA A 763 0.94 -17.92 18.45
C ALA A 763 0.31 -18.84 19.51
N ILE A 764 -0.91 -18.55 19.90
CA ILE A 764 -1.72 -19.38 20.77
C ILE A 764 -3.04 -19.63 20.07
N SER A 765 -3.40 -20.90 19.86
CA SER A 765 -4.74 -21.23 19.38
C SER A 765 -5.70 -21.39 20.55
N LEU A 766 -6.93 -20.91 20.38
CA LEU A 766 -8.00 -20.97 21.36
C LEU A 766 -9.19 -21.75 20.80
N ARG A 767 -9.73 -22.66 21.62
CA ARG A 767 -11.07 -23.22 21.44
C ARG A 767 -11.82 -23.11 22.75
N SER A 768 -13.09 -22.73 22.71
CA SER A 768 -13.90 -22.63 23.92
C SER A 768 -15.26 -23.27 23.73
N GLN A 769 -15.77 -23.85 24.81
CA GLN A 769 -17.16 -24.27 24.92
C GLN A 769 -17.91 -23.24 25.76
N VAL A 770 -19.12 -22.88 25.34
CA VAL A 770 -20.03 -22.06 26.13
C VAL A 770 -20.61 -22.92 27.25
N LEU A 771 -20.50 -22.44 28.49
CA LEU A 771 -21.09 -23.04 29.68
C LEU A 771 -22.45 -22.40 29.98
N GLU A 772 -23.28 -23.10 30.75
CA GLU A 772 -24.66 -22.72 31.06
C GLU A 772 -24.77 -21.30 31.64
N PRO A 773 -25.64 -20.44 31.07
CA PRO A 773 -25.84 -19.09 31.54
C PRO A 773 -26.52 -19.08 32.92
N ASP A 774 -26.28 -18.03 33.70
CA ASP A 774 -27.05 -17.79 34.92
C ASP A 774 -28.53 -17.54 34.58
N PRO A 775 -29.49 -18.04 35.39
CA PRO A 775 -30.91 -17.86 35.11
C PRO A 775 -31.31 -16.38 35.15
N ALA A 776 -31.59 -15.82 33.98
CA ALA A 776 -32.12 -14.47 33.81
C ALA A 776 -33.64 -14.40 34.04
N LYS A 777 -34.18 -13.21 34.32
CA LYS A 777 -35.63 -12.97 34.50
C LYS A 777 -36.14 -11.91 33.53
N VAL A 778 -37.34 -12.12 32.99
CA VAL A 778 -38.13 -11.10 32.28
C VAL A 778 -39.48 -10.96 33.01
N ALA A 779 -39.84 -9.73 33.40
CA ALA A 779 -41.07 -9.45 34.14
C ALA A 779 -41.29 -10.35 35.39
N ASP A 780 -40.23 -10.56 36.18
CA ASP A 780 -40.16 -11.47 37.34
C ASP A 780 -40.34 -12.97 37.07
N GLN A 781 -40.54 -13.39 35.81
CA GLN A 781 -40.60 -14.79 35.40
C GLN A 781 -39.20 -15.30 35.00
N PRO A 782 -38.82 -16.53 35.37
CA PRO A 782 -37.56 -17.13 34.95
C PRO A 782 -37.57 -17.42 33.45
N ILE A 783 -36.50 -17.05 32.75
CA ILE A 783 -36.27 -17.46 31.36
C ILE A 783 -35.52 -18.79 31.39
N GLN A 784 -36.02 -19.79 30.65
CA GLN A 784 -35.28 -21.00 30.36
C GLN A 784 -34.50 -20.82 29.05
N TRP A 785 -33.25 -21.24 29.06
CA TRP A 785 -32.35 -21.16 27.91
C TRP A 785 -31.95 -22.57 27.49
N ASP A 786 -32.18 -22.93 26.24
CA ASP A 786 -31.46 -24.02 25.58
C ASP A 786 -30.39 -23.39 24.69
N PHE A 787 -29.11 -23.72 24.87
CA PHE A 787 -28.02 -23.02 24.20
C PHE A 787 -26.92 -23.99 23.76
N VAL A 788 -26.40 -23.77 22.57
CA VAL A 788 -25.20 -24.42 22.04
C VAL A 788 -24.31 -23.34 21.45
N GLY A 789 -23.10 -23.21 21.96
CA GLY A 789 -22.17 -22.20 21.50
C GLY A 789 -20.73 -22.70 21.47
N SER A 790 -19.96 -22.19 20.53
CA SER A 790 -18.53 -22.48 20.40
C SER A 790 -17.77 -21.21 20.06
N GLN A 791 -16.55 -21.13 20.58
CA GLN A 791 -15.61 -20.08 20.23
C GLN A 791 -14.34 -20.71 19.66
N SER A 792 -13.77 -20.07 18.65
CA SER A 792 -12.42 -20.36 18.18
C SER A 792 -11.65 -19.07 18.01
N GLY A 793 -10.32 -19.13 18.11
CA GLY A 793 -9.50 -17.97 17.91
C GLY A 793 -8.01 -18.25 17.87
N SER A 794 -7.25 -17.19 17.61
CA SER A 794 -5.80 -17.16 17.64
C SER A 794 -5.30 -15.88 18.28
N LEU A 795 -4.24 -15.97 19.06
CA LEU A 795 -3.55 -14.84 19.69
C LEU A 795 -2.10 -14.85 19.23
N THR A 796 -1.53 -13.68 19.02
CA THR A 796 -0.10 -13.46 18.72
C THR A 796 0.47 -12.52 19.76
N LEU A 797 1.55 -12.92 20.41
CA LEU A 797 2.15 -12.17 21.52
C LEU A 797 3.51 -11.60 21.15
N ASP A 798 3.84 -10.47 21.77
CA ASP A 798 5.21 -9.99 21.87
C ASP A 798 6.00 -10.92 22.81
N PRO A 799 7.09 -11.54 22.34
CA PRO A 799 7.80 -12.55 23.13
C PRO A 799 8.62 -11.97 24.29
N ARG A 800 8.90 -10.67 24.30
CA ARG A 800 9.69 -10.01 25.36
C ARG A 800 8.79 -9.56 26.50
N THR A 801 7.68 -8.92 26.15
CA THR A 801 6.76 -8.31 27.13
C THR A 801 5.57 -9.21 27.45
N GLY A 802 5.30 -10.24 26.63
CA GLY A 802 4.08 -11.04 26.70
C GLY A 802 2.85 -10.34 26.13
N ARG A 803 2.94 -9.05 25.76
CA ARG A 803 1.80 -8.22 25.31
C ARG A 803 1.11 -8.82 24.09
N LEU A 804 -0.23 -8.78 24.06
CA LEU A 804 -0.99 -9.12 22.84
C LEU A 804 -0.66 -8.15 21.70
N ARG A 805 -0.26 -8.69 20.54
CA ARG A 805 -0.11 -7.93 19.29
C ARG A 805 -1.38 -8.01 18.45
N LEU A 806 -1.93 -9.21 18.32
CA LEU A 806 -3.18 -9.48 17.59
C LEU A 806 -3.91 -10.67 18.18
N GLY A 807 -5.20 -10.51 18.46
CA GLY A 807 -6.13 -11.56 18.86
C GLY A 807 -7.32 -11.58 17.91
N GLU A 808 -7.66 -12.75 17.38
CA GLU A 808 -8.81 -12.97 16.51
C GLU A 808 -9.70 -14.03 17.14
N PHE A 809 -10.99 -13.74 17.26
CA PHE A 809 -11.98 -14.62 17.88
C PHE A 809 -13.22 -14.70 17.01
N THR A 810 -13.80 -15.88 16.90
CA THR A 810 -15.12 -16.11 16.31
C THR A 810 -15.96 -16.88 17.31
N LEU A 811 -17.03 -16.24 17.77
CA LEU A 811 -18.03 -16.79 18.67
C LEU A 811 -19.30 -17.05 17.88
N ARG A 812 -19.78 -18.30 17.91
CA ARG A 812 -21.06 -18.71 17.35
C ARG A 812 -21.97 -19.18 18.46
N MET A 813 -23.20 -18.69 18.47
CA MET A 813 -24.22 -19.06 19.46
C MET A 813 -25.53 -19.39 18.73
N ASP A 814 -26.13 -20.51 19.11
CA ASP A 814 -27.51 -20.87 18.79
C ASP A 814 -28.22 -21.07 20.14
N ALA A 815 -29.27 -20.30 20.38
CA ALA A 815 -30.00 -20.31 21.64
C ALA A 815 -31.50 -20.23 21.42
N GLU A 816 -32.27 -20.90 22.28
CA GLU A 816 -33.71 -20.81 22.34
C GLU A 816 -34.12 -20.29 23.73
N ALA A 817 -34.77 -19.13 23.74
CA ALA A 817 -35.29 -18.51 24.96
C ALA A 817 -36.76 -18.87 25.16
N THR A 818 -37.08 -19.55 26.25
CA THR A 818 -38.46 -19.92 26.61
C THR A 818 -38.91 -19.17 27.86
N PHE A 819 -40.02 -18.44 27.76
CA PHE A 819 -40.60 -17.70 28.88
C PHE A 819 -42.13 -17.57 28.75
N GLU A 820 -42.81 -17.31 29.87
CA GLU A 820 -44.26 -17.17 29.90
C GLU A 820 -44.68 -15.72 29.64
N MET A 821 -45.58 -15.50 28.68
CA MET A 821 -46.15 -14.18 28.35
C MET A 821 -47.66 -14.32 28.19
N ASP A 822 -48.44 -13.51 28.92
CA ASP A 822 -49.91 -13.56 28.94
C ASP A 822 -50.52 -14.94 29.22
N GLY A 823 -49.84 -15.78 30.02
CA GLY A 823 -50.27 -17.14 30.38
C GLY A 823 -50.01 -18.21 29.31
N ASN A 824 -49.26 -17.88 28.25
CA ASN A 824 -48.80 -18.82 27.23
C ASN A 824 -47.27 -18.93 27.26
N GLU A 825 -46.75 -20.13 27.00
CA GLU A 825 -45.32 -20.36 26.80
C GLU A 825 -44.91 -19.84 25.43
N VAL A 826 -43.93 -18.94 25.41
CA VAL A 826 -43.38 -18.34 24.19
C VAL A 826 -41.92 -18.78 24.07
N SER A 827 -41.58 -19.33 22.91
CA SER A 827 -40.20 -19.70 22.58
C SER A 827 -39.64 -18.83 21.47
N ARG A 828 -38.39 -18.37 21.61
CA ARG A 828 -37.72 -17.46 20.67
C ARG A 828 -36.31 -17.97 20.32
N PRO A 829 -36.08 -18.43 19.08
CA PRO A 829 -34.74 -18.79 18.63
C PRO A 829 -33.91 -17.53 18.33
N ILE A 830 -32.64 -17.57 18.73
CA ILE A 830 -31.63 -16.53 18.62
C ILE A 830 -30.35 -17.17 18.08
N VAL A 831 -29.92 -16.74 16.90
CA VAL A 831 -28.64 -17.14 16.32
C VAL A 831 -27.73 -15.92 16.29
N SER A 832 -26.51 -16.05 16.82
CA SER A 832 -25.54 -14.95 16.85
C SER A 832 -24.17 -15.40 16.36
N LEU A 833 -23.54 -14.54 15.57
CA LEU A 833 -22.16 -14.67 15.11
C LEU A 833 -21.42 -13.39 15.48
N PHE A 834 -20.39 -13.49 16.31
CA PHE A 834 -19.51 -12.38 16.65
C PHE A 834 -18.08 -12.70 16.23
N LYS A 835 -17.51 -11.84 15.39
CA LYS A 835 -16.09 -11.83 15.06
C LYS A 835 -15.45 -10.69 15.82
N MET A 836 -14.44 -10.98 16.63
CA MET A 836 -13.71 -9.99 17.42
C MET A 836 -12.25 -9.99 17.01
N THR A 837 -11.70 -8.79 16.83
CA THR A 837 -10.28 -8.56 16.54
C THR A 837 -9.76 -7.54 17.56
N ILE A 838 -8.72 -7.91 18.30
CA ILE A 838 -8.07 -7.05 19.31
C ILE A 838 -6.61 -6.90 18.93
N GLY A 839 -6.09 -5.69 18.91
CA GLY A 839 -4.66 -5.49 18.64
C GLY A 839 -4.32 -4.05 18.30
N ASP A 840 -3.10 -3.83 17.83
CA ASP A 840 -2.64 -2.52 17.42
C ASP A 840 -3.56 -1.94 16.31
N PRO A 841 -3.95 -0.65 16.35
CA PRO A 841 -4.96 -0.09 15.44
C PRO A 841 -4.68 -0.33 13.95
N ILE A 842 -3.41 -0.27 13.54
CA ILE A 842 -3.00 -0.51 12.15
C ILE A 842 -3.20 -1.98 11.74
N GLU A 843 -2.88 -2.91 12.63
CA GLU A 843 -3.05 -4.34 12.35
C GLU A 843 -4.55 -4.70 12.33
N VAL A 844 -5.33 -4.17 13.26
CA VAL A 844 -6.79 -4.34 13.26
C VAL A 844 -7.40 -3.79 11.97
N ALA A 845 -7.06 -2.56 11.57
CA ALA A 845 -7.57 -1.95 10.34
C ALA A 845 -7.18 -2.73 9.07
N ARG A 846 -5.96 -3.29 9.03
CA ARG A 846 -5.51 -4.16 7.93
C ARG A 846 -6.37 -5.43 7.84
N ARG A 847 -6.81 -5.97 8.98
CA ARG A 847 -7.59 -7.21 9.06
C ARG A 847 -9.08 -7.01 8.82
N THR A 848 -9.65 -5.86 9.20
CA THR A 848 -11.12 -5.63 9.18
C THR A 848 -11.58 -4.65 8.11
N GLY A 849 -10.66 -4.03 7.35
CA GLY A 849 -10.98 -3.04 6.31
C GLY A 849 -11.84 -3.55 5.14
N SER A 850 -12.02 -4.86 4.98
CA SER A 850 -12.98 -5.47 4.03
C SER A 850 -14.42 -5.45 4.54
N ASP A 851 -14.62 -5.57 5.85
CA ASP A 851 -15.94 -5.79 6.46
C ASP A 851 -16.79 -4.51 6.40
N LEU A 852 -16.15 -3.34 6.53
CA LEU A 852 -16.78 -2.01 6.37
C LEU A 852 -17.39 -1.77 4.98
N LYS A 853 -16.89 -2.44 3.92
CA LYS A 853 -17.46 -2.35 2.57
C LYS A 853 -18.60 -3.35 2.35
N ALA A 854 -18.56 -4.52 2.99
CA ALA A 854 -19.57 -5.55 2.85
C ALA A 854 -20.94 -5.14 3.42
N HIS A 855 -20.97 -4.36 4.51
CA HIS A 855 -22.22 -3.82 5.08
C HIS A 855 -22.92 -2.77 4.23
N ALA A 856 -22.23 -2.20 3.21
CA ALA A 856 -22.79 -1.15 2.36
C ALA A 856 -23.61 -1.68 1.16
N GLU A 857 -23.51 -2.97 0.79
CA GLU A 857 -23.98 -3.44 -0.53
C GLU A 857 -24.87 -4.71 -0.55
N GLU A 858 -25.20 -5.36 0.57
CA GLU A 858 -26.06 -6.56 0.55
C GLU A 858 -27.57 -6.28 0.76
N PRO A 859 -28.47 -6.78 -0.11
CA PRO A 859 -29.92 -6.71 0.11
C PRO A 859 -30.37 -7.61 1.28
N VAL A 860 -31.22 -7.08 2.15
CA VAL A 860 -31.80 -7.78 3.31
C VAL A 860 -32.34 -9.18 2.95
N GLY A 861 -31.88 -10.20 3.67
CA GLY A 861 -32.41 -11.58 3.61
C GLY A 861 -31.57 -12.60 2.85
N TRP A 862 -30.43 -12.23 2.25
CA TRP A 862 -29.49 -13.18 1.65
C TRP A 862 -28.35 -13.52 2.61
N LEU A 863 -28.09 -14.81 2.82
CA LEU A 863 -26.92 -15.33 3.52
C LEU A 863 -25.81 -15.59 2.51
N SER A 864 -24.75 -14.78 2.53
CA SER A 864 -23.57 -15.06 1.73
C SER A 864 -22.79 -16.25 2.30
N LEU A 865 -22.49 -17.23 1.44
CA LEU A 865 -21.62 -18.37 1.72
C LEU A 865 -20.18 -18.11 1.27
N THR A 866 -19.89 -16.91 0.74
CA THR A 866 -18.59 -16.51 0.17
C THR A 866 -18.06 -15.14 0.60
N ALA A 867 -18.80 -14.34 1.40
CA ALA A 867 -18.34 -13.00 1.81
C ALA A 867 -17.08 -13.01 2.70
N ASP A 868 -16.73 -14.15 3.31
CA ASP A 868 -15.48 -14.36 4.04
C ASP A 868 -15.06 -15.84 3.94
N VAL A 869 -14.62 -16.24 2.75
CA VAL A 869 -14.35 -17.65 2.44
C VAL A 869 -13.16 -18.18 3.26
N ALA A 870 -12.23 -17.31 3.67
CA ALA A 870 -11.07 -17.66 4.50
C ALA A 870 -11.45 -18.17 5.90
N ARG A 871 -12.69 -17.95 6.38
CA ARG A 871 -13.25 -18.46 7.63
C ARG A 871 -14.48 -19.38 7.44
N SER A 872 -14.66 -19.94 6.25
CA SER A 872 -15.92 -20.55 5.84
C SER A 872 -16.16 -21.99 6.30
N GLY A 873 -17.44 -22.36 6.44
CA GLY A 873 -17.95 -23.72 6.65
C GLY A 873 -17.71 -24.69 5.49
N TRP A 874 -16.87 -24.33 4.53
CA TRP A 874 -16.55 -25.16 3.37
C TRP A 874 -15.49 -26.20 3.76
N GLN A 875 -15.83 -27.48 3.59
CA GLN A 875 -14.98 -28.62 3.90
C GLN A 875 -14.86 -29.50 2.67
N SER A 876 -13.65 -29.98 2.39
CA SER A 876 -13.40 -30.95 1.34
C SER A 876 -12.57 -32.09 1.89
N VAL A 877 -12.80 -33.31 1.39
CA VAL A 877 -11.91 -34.46 1.60
C VAL A 877 -10.61 -34.34 0.77
N ARG A 878 -10.55 -33.39 -0.17
CA ARG A 878 -9.40 -33.06 -1.03
C ARG A 878 -9.10 -31.55 -0.98
N PRO A 879 -8.69 -31.00 0.18
CA PRO A 879 -8.35 -29.58 0.28
C PRO A 879 -7.14 -29.20 -0.57
N ASP A 880 -6.38 -30.18 -1.08
CA ASP A 880 -5.25 -29.99 -2.00
C ASP A 880 -5.65 -29.51 -3.40
N VAL A 881 -6.89 -29.78 -3.85
CA VAL A 881 -7.38 -29.38 -5.19
C VAL A 881 -8.34 -28.19 -5.15
N TRP A 882 -8.71 -27.73 -3.96
CA TRP A 882 -9.57 -26.58 -3.75
C TRP A 882 -8.77 -25.43 -3.14
N GLN A 883 -8.87 -24.25 -3.73
CA GLN A 883 -8.31 -23.02 -3.21
C GLN A 883 -9.40 -22.02 -2.89
N ILE A 884 -9.28 -21.44 -1.71
CA ILE A 884 -10.15 -20.39 -1.24
C ILE A 884 -9.34 -19.09 -1.26
N ARG A 885 -9.79 -18.08 -2.02
CA ARG A 885 -9.06 -16.81 -2.20
C ARG A 885 -10.04 -15.64 -2.22
N GLY A 886 -10.00 -14.77 -1.20
CA GLY A 886 -10.94 -13.66 -1.10
C GLY A 886 -12.37 -14.18 -1.00
N ASP A 887 -13.23 -13.81 -1.96
CA ASP A 887 -14.62 -14.26 -2.14
C ASP A 887 -14.79 -15.42 -3.16
N GLU A 888 -13.69 -15.96 -3.70
CA GLU A 888 -13.69 -17.05 -4.68
C GLU A 888 -13.36 -18.43 -4.08
N ILE A 889 -14.07 -19.47 -4.53
CA ILE A 889 -13.77 -20.89 -4.34
C ILE A 889 -13.36 -21.48 -5.69
N VAL A 890 -12.13 -22.00 -5.78
CA VAL A 890 -11.50 -22.43 -7.03
C VAL A 890 -11.12 -23.91 -6.95
N SER A 891 -11.60 -24.73 -7.88
CA SER A 891 -11.09 -26.09 -8.12
C SER A 891 -10.01 -26.04 -9.18
N LEU A 892 -8.80 -26.52 -8.86
CA LEU A 892 -7.58 -26.36 -9.66
C LEU A 892 -7.41 -27.35 -10.83
N GLY A 893 -8.29 -28.34 -10.97
CA GLY A 893 -8.11 -29.43 -11.94
C GLY A 893 -6.81 -30.23 -11.74
N GLY A 894 -6.38 -31.02 -12.73
CA GLY A 894 -5.06 -31.67 -12.74
C GLY A 894 -5.06 -33.21 -12.76
N ASN A 895 -3.89 -33.81 -12.54
CA ASN A 895 -3.58 -35.22 -12.85
C ASN A 895 -4.16 -36.23 -11.82
N TYR A 896 -5.46 -36.16 -11.57
CA TYR A 896 -6.20 -37.02 -10.65
C TYR A 896 -7.27 -37.81 -11.42
N ALA A 897 -7.53 -39.06 -11.01
CA ALA A 897 -8.40 -39.97 -11.76
C ALA A 897 -9.91 -39.80 -11.50
N LYS A 898 -10.33 -38.85 -10.64
CA LYS A 898 -11.72 -38.74 -10.14
C LYS A 898 -12.15 -37.29 -9.90
N TRP A 899 -13.47 -37.05 -9.90
CA TRP A 899 -14.09 -35.78 -9.53
C TRP A 899 -13.88 -35.43 -8.05
N SER A 900 -13.90 -34.14 -7.75
CA SER A 900 -13.71 -33.60 -6.40
C SER A 900 -14.88 -32.73 -5.96
N TYR A 901 -15.10 -32.62 -4.65
CA TYR A 901 -16.21 -31.89 -4.06
C TYR A 901 -15.77 -31.05 -2.87
N ILE A 902 -16.36 -29.88 -2.70
CA ILE A 902 -16.26 -29.06 -1.48
C ILE A 902 -17.67 -28.74 -0.98
N GLU A 903 -17.93 -29.04 0.29
CA GLU A 903 -19.24 -29.03 0.92
C GLU A 903 -19.34 -27.88 1.93
N PHE A 904 -20.44 -27.13 1.92
CA PHE A 904 -20.76 -26.22 3.00
C PHE A 904 -21.38 -27.01 4.16
N ALA A 905 -20.53 -27.46 5.08
CA ALA A 905 -20.87 -28.39 6.16
C ALA A 905 -21.60 -27.72 7.34
N ASP A 906 -21.62 -26.39 7.40
CA ASP A 906 -22.12 -25.62 8.55
C ASP A 906 -23.64 -25.73 8.77
N ARG A 907 -24.43 -26.09 7.75
CA ARG A 907 -25.89 -26.29 7.87
C ARG A 907 -26.50 -27.00 6.66
N THR A 908 -27.71 -27.51 6.85
CA THR A 908 -28.59 -27.98 5.77
C THR A 908 -29.63 -26.93 5.40
N PHE A 909 -30.03 -26.90 4.13
CA PHE A 909 -31.04 -25.99 3.58
C PHE A 909 -32.25 -26.77 3.07
N SER A 910 -33.46 -26.26 3.32
CA SER A 910 -34.73 -26.86 2.87
C SER A 910 -35.33 -26.11 1.68
N ASP A 911 -36.26 -25.19 1.91
CA ASP A 911 -36.81 -24.30 0.90
C ASP A 911 -35.97 -23.02 0.83
N PHE A 912 -35.40 -22.75 -0.35
CA PHE A 912 -34.46 -21.65 -0.54
C PHE A 912 -34.37 -21.20 -1.99
N GLU A 913 -33.85 -19.99 -2.14
CA GLU A 913 -33.27 -19.48 -3.37
C GLU A 913 -31.74 -19.42 -3.20
N LEU A 914 -31.01 -20.04 -4.13
CA LEU A 914 -29.54 -20.06 -4.18
C LEU A 914 -29.10 -19.30 -5.42
N ALA A 915 -28.10 -18.43 -5.26
CA ALA A 915 -27.44 -17.75 -6.36
C ALA A 915 -25.93 -17.96 -6.27
N ALA A 916 -25.25 -18.08 -7.41
CA ALA A 916 -23.80 -18.19 -7.50
C ALA A 916 -23.33 -17.69 -8.88
N ASP A 917 -22.16 -17.07 -8.92
CA ASP A 917 -21.47 -16.76 -10.17
C ASP A 917 -20.40 -17.83 -10.42
N VAL A 918 -20.36 -18.36 -11.65
CA VAL A 918 -19.50 -19.48 -12.03
C VAL A 918 -18.62 -19.10 -13.22
N LEU A 919 -17.34 -19.46 -13.18
CA LEU A 919 -16.42 -19.35 -14.32
C LEU A 919 -15.66 -20.67 -14.49
N TYR A 920 -15.62 -21.22 -15.70
CA TYR A 920 -14.97 -22.50 -16.00
C TYR A 920 -14.06 -22.42 -17.23
N ASP A 921 -13.03 -23.26 -17.27
CA ASP A 921 -12.20 -23.49 -18.46
C ASP A 921 -12.97 -24.25 -19.54
N VAL A 922 -12.54 -24.11 -20.79
CA VAL A 922 -13.12 -24.87 -21.92
C VAL A 922 -12.94 -26.37 -21.69
N GLY A 923 -14.03 -27.13 -21.77
CA GLY A 923 -14.03 -28.58 -21.54
C GLY A 923 -14.14 -29.03 -20.08
N CYS A 924 -14.06 -28.10 -19.12
CA CYS A 924 -14.19 -28.40 -17.70
C CYS A 924 -15.63 -28.85 -17.35
N ASN A 925 -15.76 -29.91 -16.57
CA ASN A 925 -17.02 -30.39 -16.04
C ASN A 925 -17.16 -29.96 -14.56
N GLY A 926 -18.36 -29.59 -14.12
CA GLY A 926 -18.62 -29.25 -12.74
C GLY A 926 -20.11 -29.20 -12.45
N GLY A 927 -20.44 -28.72 -11.26
CA GLY A 927 -21.81 -28.72 -10.79
C GLY A 927 -22.01 -28.02 -9.45
N ILE A 928 -23.26 -27.67 -9.18
CA ILE A 928 -23.72 -27.22 -7.86
C ILE A 928 -24.74 -28.25 -7.38
N CYS A 929 -24.35 -29.05 -6.40
CA CYS A 929 -25.25 -29.98 -5.74
C CYS A 929 -25.96 -29.30 -4.57
N PHE A 930 -27.25 -29.59 -4.40
CA PHE A 930 -28.08 -28.96 -3.40
C PHE A 930 -29.13 -29.93 -2.85
N ARG A 931 -29.57 -29.68 -1.61
CA ARG A 931 -30.26 -30.68 -0.78
C ARG A 931 -29.51 -32.02 -0.77
N ALA A 932 -28.19 -31.94 -0.75
CA ALA A 932 -27.32 -33.09 -0.85
C ALA A 932 -27.07 -33.73 0.53
N THR A 933 -26.92 -35.04 0.59
CA THR A 933 -26.45 -35.72 1.79
C THR A 933 -24.97 -35.40 2.03
N GLN A 934 -24.62 -35.17 3.29
CA GLN A 934 -23.23 -34.96 3.73
C GLN A 934 -22.32 -36.11 3.27
N GLY A 935 -21.08 -35.77 2.89
CA GLY A 935 -20.02 -36.76 2.68
C GLY A 935 -19.76 -37.17 1.23
N GLY A 936 -19.38 -36.21 0.38
CA GLY A 936 -18.67 -36.51 -0.86
C GLY A 936 -17.29 -37.13 -0.55
N LEU A 937 -17.22 -38.45 -0.42
CA LEU A 937 -15.95 -39.19 -0.33
C LEU A 937 -15.25 -39.17 -1.71
N ASP A 938 -13.92 -39.30 -1.73
CA ASP A 938 -13.10 -39.21 -2.96
C ASP A 938 -13.61 -40.16 -4.08
N GLY A 939 -14.30 -39.56 -5.07
CA GLY A 939 -14.87 -40.27 -6.21
C GLY A 939 -16.27 -40.87 -6.04
N VAL A 940 -17.03 -40.45 -5.03
CA VAL A 940 -18.43 -40.84 -4.82
C VAL A 940 -19.32 -39.61 -4.98
N ASN A 941 -20.30 -39.67 -5.88
CA ASN A 941 -21.22 -38.56 -6.11
C ASN A 941 -22.09 -38.32 -4.86
N PRO A 942 -22.28 -37.07 -4.44
CA PRO A 942 -23.24 -36.76 -3.38
C PRO A 942 -24.67 -37.13 -3.82
N SER A 943 -25.45 -37.71 -2.90
CA SER A 943 -26.86 -37.98 -3.17
C SER A 943 -27.65 -36.68 -2.97
N GLY A 944 -28.44 -36.25 -3.94
CA GLY A 944 -29.08 -34.94 -3.92
C GLY A 944 -29.58 -34.51 -5.29
N TYR A 945 -29.78 -33.21 -5.47
CA TYR A 945 -29.96 -32.62 -6.79
C TYR A 945 -28.68 -31.94 -7.24
N GLU A 946 -28.44 -31.88 -8.55
CA GLU A 946 -27.28 -31.23 -9.14
C GLU A 946 -27.69 -30.37 -10.33
N VAL A 947 -27.21 -29.12 -10.36
CA VAL A 947 -27.15 -28.32 -11.57
C VAL A 947 -25.82 -28.55 -12.25
N GLN A 948 -25.85 -29.04 -13.49
CA GLN A 948 -24.66 -29.29 -14.29
C GLN A 948 -24.05 -28.00 -14.84
N LEU A 949 -22.72 -27.96 -14.82
CA LEU A 949 -21.89 -26.92 -15.39
C LEU A 949 -20.91 -27.60 -16.34
N LEU A 950 -20.85 -27.16 -17.59
CA LEU A 950 -19.96 -27.75 -18.58
C LEU A 950 -19.38 -26.69 -19.50
N GLY A 951 -18.06 -26.69 -19.62
CA GLY A 951 -17.27 -25.75 -20.42
C GLY A 951 -17.29 -25.97 -21.92
N ILE A 952 -18.31 -26.65 -22.45
CA ILE A 952 -18.54 -26.85 -23.88
C ILE A 952 -20.03 -26.83 -24.20
N GLU A 953 -20.36 -26.30 -25.37
CA GLU A 953 -21.69 -26.48 -25.94
C GLU A 953 -21.87 -27.95 -26.36
N THR A 954 -22.92 -28.59 -25.85
CA THR A 954 -23.23 -30.00 -26.13
C THR A 954 -24.73 -30.24 -26.20
N GLU A 955 -25.15 -31.18 -27.04
CA GLU A 955 -26.54 -31.65 -27.07
C GLU A 955 -26.85 -32.64 -25.95
N ARG A 956 -25.82 -33.23 -25.34
CA ARG A 956 -25.94 -34.22 -24.27
C ARG A 956 -25.48 -33.56 -22.97
N ASN A 957 -26.43 -33.30 -22.07
CA ASN A 957 -26.19 -32.74 -20.73
C ASN A 957 -25.58 -31.31 -20.73
N PRO A 958 -26.22 -30.31 -21.36
CA PRO A 958 -25.71 -28.93 -21.37
C PRO A 958 -25.71 -28.28 -19.97
N THR A 959 -24.93 -27.21 -19.81
CA THR A 959 -24.96 -26.33 -18.62
C THR A 959 -26.39 -25.91 -18.27
N GLY A 960 -26.75 -26.00 -16.98
CA GLY A 960 -28.09 -25.74 -16.47
C GLY A 960 -29.01 -26.97 -16.45
N SER A 961 -28.56 -28.12 -16.96
CA SER A 961 -29.28 -29.39 -16.80
C SER A 961 -29.44 -29.75 -15.33
N LEU A 962 -30.63 -30.20 -14.94
CA LEU A 962 -30.94 -30.61 -13.57
C LEU A 962 -31.00 -32.13 -13.42
N TYR A 963 -30.26 -32.68 -12.46
CA TYR A 963 -30.17 -34.11 -12.15
C TYR A 963 -30.71 -34.43 -10.75
N LYS A 964 -31.32 -35.60 -10.59
CA LYS A 964 -31.52 -36.25 -9.29
C LYS A 964 -30.53 -37.41 -9.16
N MET A 965 -29.65 -37.32 -8.17
CA MET A 965 -28.55 -38.25 -7.91
C MET A 965 -28.96 -39.20 -6.77
N PRO A 966 -29.33 -40.47 -7.06
CA PRO A 966 -29.66 -41.46 -6.02
C PRO A 966 -28.39 -42.06 -5.40
N ASN A 967 -28.53 -42.54 -4.16
CA ASN A 967 -27.45 -43.19 -3.41
C ASN A 967 -26.96 -44.46 -4.16
N ASN A 968 -25.79 -44.37 -4.82
CA ASN A 968 -25.20 -45.43 -5.65
C ASN A 968 -26.07 -45.98 -6.81
N GLY A 969 -26.93 -45.17 -7.44
CA GLY A 969 -27.77 -45.57 -8.58
C GLY A 969 -27.56 -44.76 -9.87
N PRO A 970 -28.13 -45.17 -11.02
CA PRO A 970 -28.06 -44.40 -12.25
C PRO A 970 -28.81 -43.06 -12.10
N VAL A 971 -28.22 -41.99 -12.61
CA VAL A 971 -28.78 -40.63 -12.56
C VAL A 971 -30.15 -40.60 -13.24
N SER A 972 -31.18 -40.16 -12.51
CA SER A 972 -32.55 -40.11 -13.01
C SER A 972 -32.98 -38.66 -13.22
N GLY A 973 -33.36 -38.32 -14.46
CA GLY A 973 -33.85 -36.99 -14.84
C GLY A 973 -32.75 -36.12 -15.44
N VAL A 974 -32.92 -35.76 -16.71
CA VAL A 974 -32.16 -34.70 -17.40
C VAL A 974 -33.21 -33.76 -17.97
N TYR A 975 -33.30 -32.56 -17.41
CA TYR A 975 -34.21 -31.53 -17.88
C TYR A 975 -33.40 -30.30 -18.26
N SER A 976 -33.41 -29.94 -19.53
CA SER A 976 -32.72 -28.74 -20.03
C SER A 976 -33.48 -28.12 -21.21
N ALA A 977 -33.78 -26.84 -21.11
CA ALA A 977 -33.79 -25.93 -22.25
C ALA A 977 -32.34 -25.56 -22.57
N ARG A 978 -32.06 -25.17 -23.82
CA ARG A 978 -30.71 -24.89 -24.33
C ARG A 978 -30.33 -23.42 -24.09
N PRO A 979 -29.62 -23.02 -23.02
CA PRO A 979 -29.05 -21.69 -22.97
C PRO A 979 -27.94 -21.56 -24.02
N ARG A 980 -27.76 -20.37 -24.61
CA ARG A 980 -26.54 -20.05 -25.36
C ARG A 980 -25.45 -19.76 -24.34
N LEU A 981 -24.33 -20.47 -24.42
CA LEU A 981 -23.18 -20.14 -23.59
C LEU A 981 -22.51 -18.89 -24.14
N GLY A 982 -22.09 -17.98 -23.25
CA GLY A 982 -21.21 -16.88 -23.60
C GLY A 982 -19.81 -17.38 -24.01
N PRO A 983 -18.93 -16.49 -24.51
CA PRO A 983 -17.52 -16.81 -24.74
C PRO A 983 -16.86 -17.43 -23.49
N ALA A 984 -15.89 -18.33 -23.68
CA ALA A 984 -15.11 -18.91 -22.59
C ALA A 984 -14.45 -17.83 -21.71
N ASN A 985 -14.24 -18.12 -20.42
CA ASN A 985 -13.68 -17.21 -19.41
C ASN A 985 -14.58 -16.01 -19.04
N GLN A 986 -15.90 -16.13 -19.19
CA GLN A 986 -16.86 -15.18 -18.64
C GLN A 986 -17.58 -15.78 -17.42
N TRP A 987 -17.94 -14.92 -16.47
CA TRP A 987 -18.75 -15.29 -15.32
C TRP A 987 -20.20 -15.49 -15.77
N LEU A 988 -20.78 -16.60 -15.35
CA LEU A 988 -22.14 -17.02 -15.65
C LEU A 988 -22.95 -17.08 -14.36
N ALA A 989 -24.09 -16.40 -14.32
CA ALA A 989 -24.94 -16.35 -13.14
C ALA A 989 -25.84 -17.59 -13.09
N VAL A 990 -25.75 -18.36 -12.01
CA VAL A 990 -26.59 -19.53 -11.74
C VAL A 990 -27.55 -19.21 -10.60
N ARG A 991 -28.84 -19.48 -10.81
CA ARG A 991 -29.85 -19.33 -9.75
C ARG A 991 -30.74 -20.56 -9.66
N VAL A 992 -30.95 -21.06 -8.45
CA VAL A 992 -31.78 -22.23 -8.14
C VAL A 992 -32.88 -21.82 -7.19
N VAL A 993 -34.11 -22.18 -7.52
CA VAL A 993 -35.28 -22.02 -6.64
C VAL A 993 -35.76 -23.43 -6.26
N ALA A 994 -35.63 -23.78 -4.98
CA ALA A 994 -36.08 -25.05 -4.44
C ALA A 994 -37.21 -24.79 -3.44
N ARG A 995 -38.45 -25.17 -3.78
CA ARG A 995 -39.64 -24.96 -2.96
C ARG A 995 -40.49 -26.22 -2.91
N GLY A 996 -40.59 -26.85 -1.74
CA GLY A 996 -41.27 -28.13 -1.59
C GLY A 996 -40.69 -29.18 -2.55
N SER A 997 -41.53 -29.73 -3.43
CA SER A 997 -41.12 -30.67 -4.48
C SER A 997 -40.74 -30.01 -5.81
N SER A 998 -40.86 -28.69 -5.95
CA SER A 998 -40.63 -27.98 -7.20
C SER A 998 -39.24 -27.33 -7.23
N LEU A 999 -38.50 -27.61 -8.30
CA LEU A 999 -37.15 -27.12 -8.54
C LEU A 999 -37.12 -26.33 -9.86
N SER A 1000 -36.44 -25.19 -9.87
CA SER A 1000 -36.20 -24.40 -11.09
C SER A 1000 -34.75 -23.92 -11.13
N VAL A 1001 -34.14 -23.97 -12.31
CA VAL A 1001 -32.77 -23.49 -12.57
C VAL A 1001 -32.82 -22.36 -13.58
N TYR A 1002 -32.06 -21.32 -13.31
CA TYR A 1002 -31.86 -20.17 -14.17
C TYR A 1002 -30.37 -20.00 -14.46
N ILE A 1003 -30.07 -19.63 -15.70
CA ILE A 1003 -28.72 -19.28 -16.18
C ILE A 1003 -28.83 -17.91 -16.82
N ASP A 1004 -28.07 -16.93 -16.33
CA ASP A 1004 -28.15 -15.53 -16.73
C ASP A 1004 -29.62 -15.02 -16.79
N ASP A 1005 -30.35 -15.30 -15.71
CA ASP A 1005 -31.78 -15.02 -15.51
C ASP A 1005 -32.79 -15.70 -16.45
N GLU A 1006 -32.34 -16.49 -17.43
CA GLU A 1006 -33.21 -17.33 -18.25
C GLU A 1006 -33.54 -18.64 -17.53
N LYS A 1007 -34.83 -19.00 -17.40
CA LYS A 1007 -35.24 -20.28 -16.81
C LYS A 1007 -34.90 -21.42 -17.78
N VAL A 1008 -33.89 -22.21 -17.45
CA VAL A 1008 -33.40 -23.30 -18.31
C VAL A 1008 -33.88 -24.69 -17.89
N ALA A 1009 -34.27 -24.89 -16.63
CA ALA A 1009 -34.79 -26.19 -16.18
C ALA A 1009 -35.89 -26.04 -15.14
N SER A 1010 -36.79 -27.02 -15.10
CA SER A 1010 -37.83 -27.16 -14.08
C SER A 1010 -38.08 -28.63 -13.83
N PHE A 1011 -38.20 -29.04 -12.57
CA PHE A 1011 -38.50 -30.42 -12.20
C PHE A 1011 -39.39 -30.46 -10.95
N ASP A 1012 -40.45 -31.26 -11.01
CA ASP A 1012 -41.32 -31.52 -9.86
C ASP A 1012 -41.12 -32.97 -9.41
N ASP A 1013 -40.45 -33.14 -8.27
CA ASP A 1013 -40.17 -34.46 -7.70
C ASP A 1013 -41.36 -34.98 -6.88
N LEU A 1014 -42.41 -35.40 -7.58
CA LEU A 1014 -43.70 -35.78 -6.98
C LEU A 1014 -43.71 -37.19 -6.35
N SER A 1015 -42.63 -37.96 -6.49
CA SER A 1015 -42.56 -39.35 -6.05
C SER A 1015 -41.84 -39.51 -4.71
N GLU A 1016 -40.63 -38.97 -4.58
CA GLU A 1016 -39.80 -39.02 -3.37
C GLU A 1016 -38.93 -37.74 -3.27
N PRO A 1017 -39.50 -36.59 -2.90
CA PRO A 1017 -38.77 -35.33 -2.87
C PRO A 1017 -37.73 -35.31 -1.75
N ILE A 1018 -36.50 -34.93 -2.09
CA ILE A 1018 -35.46 -34.62 -1.10
C ILE A 1018 -35.76 -33.22 -0.56
N LYS A 1019 -36.04 -33.14 0.74
CA LYS A 1019 -36.57 -31.92 1.37
C LYS A 1019 -35.51 -31.01 1.98
N SER A 1020 -34.36 -31.56 2.36
CA SER A 1020 -33.27 -30.80 2.96
C SER A 1020 -31.91 -31.46 2.72
N GLY A 1021 -30.85 -30.67 2.78
CA GLY A 1021 -29.47 -31.14 2.70
C GLY A 1021 -28.48 -30.00 2.45
N HIS A 1022 -27.22 -30.34 2.20
CA HIS A 1022 -26.11 -29.41 2.03
C HIS A 1022 -26.05 -28.80 0.63
N ILE A 1023 -25.27 -27.73 0.52
CA ILE A 1023 -24.79 -27.17 -0.75
C ILE A 1023 -23.36 -27.67 -0.96
N ILE A 1024 -23.08 -28.25 -2.12
CA ILE A 1024 -21.79 -28.84 -2.47
C ILE A 1024 -21.40 -28.36 -3.86
N LEU A 1025 -20.15 -27.94 -4.04
CA LEU A 1025 -19.60 -27.55 -5.34
C LEU A 1025 -18.75 -28.70 -5.89
N GLN A 1026 -18.85 -28.96 -7.20
CA GLN A 1026 -18.12 -30.01 -7.88
C GLN A 1026 -17.00 -29.43 -8.76
N GLY A 1027 -15.83 -30.05 -8.68
CA GLY A 1027 -14.70 -29.81 -9.59
C GLY A 1027 -14.32 -31.09 -10.34
N SER A 1028 -13.72 -30.94 -11.52
CA SER A 1028 -13.28 -32.05 -12.37
C SER A 1028 -11.78 -32.00 -12.67
N PRO A 1029 -11.14 -33.14 -12.99
CA PRO A 1029 -9.73 -33.15 -13.38
C PRO A 1029 -9.45 -32.48 -14.72
N GLU A 1030 -10.47 -32.33 -15.59
CA GLU A 1030 -10.36 -31.81 -16.95
C GLU A 1030 -10.09 -30.29 -17.05
N GLY A 1031 -10.25 -29.51 -15.97
CA GLY A 1031 -9.96 -28.07 -15.99
C GLY A 1031 -10.25 -27.33 -14.69
N VAL A 1032 -10.02 -26.01 -14.68
CA VAL A 1032 -10.31 -25.14 -13.54
C VAL A 1032 -11.78 -24.70 -13.56
N ILE A 1033 -12.41 -24.66 -12.38
CA ILE A 1033 -13.74 -24.05 -12.18
C ILE A 1033 -13.72 -23.16 -10.94
N ARG A 1034 -14.36 -22.00 -11.03
CA ARG A 1034 -14.40 -20.94 -10.01
C ARG A 1034 -15.84 -20.62 -9.65
N TYR A 1035 -16.08 -20.39 -8.37
CA TYR A 1035 -17.36 -19.99 -7.81
C TYR A 1035 -17.15 -18.75 -6.95
N ARG A 1036 -18.03 -17.75 -7.08
CA ARG A 1036 -18.07 -16.59 -6.17
C ARG A 1036 -19.50 -16.15 -5.96
N ASN A 1037 -19.73 -15.25 -5.00
CA ASN A 1037 -21.06 -14.71 -4.71
C ASN A 1037 -22.09 -15.84 -4.48
N VAL A 1038 -21.63 -16.96 -3.90
CA VAL A 1038 -22.50 -18.07 -3.53
C VAL A 1038 -23.30 -17.60 -2.33
N ARG A 1039 -24.61 -17.48 -2.47
CA ARG A 1039 -25.50 -16.93 -1.44
C ARG A 1039 -26.86 -17.60 -1.47
N VAL A 1040 -27.47 -17.71 -0.31
CA VAL A 1040 -28.73 -18.43 -0.12
C VAL A 1040 -29.71 -17.61 0.68
N ARG A 1041 -30.97 -17.60 0.28
CA ARG A 1041 -32.07 -16.99 1.01
C ARG A 1041 -33.14 -18.05 1.28
N PRO A 1042 -33.52 -18.30 2.54
CA PRO A 1042 -34.66 -19.17 2.86
C PRO A 1042 -35.96 -18.66 2.23
N LEU A 1043 -36.83 -19.57 1.76
CA LEU A 1043 -38.12 -19.26 1.13
C LEU A 1043 -39.34 -19.52 2.03
#